data_AF-A0A5P0YMR3-F1
#
_entry.id   AF-A0A5P0YMR3-F1
#
_cell.length_a   1.000
_cell.length_b   1.000
_cell.length_c   1.000
_cell.angle_alpha   90.00
_cell.angle_beta   90.00
_cell.angle_gamma   90.00
#
_symmetry.space_group_name_H-M   'P 1'
#
loop_
_entity.id
_entity.type
_entity.pdbx_description
1 polymer ?
#
loop_
_entity_poly.entity_id
_entity_poly.type
_entity_poly.pdbx_seq_one_letter_code
_entity_poly.pdbx_strand_id
1 'polypeptide(L)'
;MAALHGDAAAPAAGLALASSVSDEALEAVGLHPLVLSEWMRGVLRSGVHALLACPELRGAADSVRAAAVVAAAKTNAATGEAVMTTGELARWIGVQRTTVCHCVRPRLQQGVVASVDVVGRPAPGRELGPTKTVRWWVEAWRRARSQGGPGDPLWAWRQRELATLLRLCEALFAPGWQDKDGSGTPPGLLAWETGHGAATLRLALLLLVLDARPDGSVRLCGGAVDARGRVAATVGRLLGRDSAVGAQVAERLEAAGLVVVGYDARGRERLVIPAVAAAHTAVAEARKSRQKTARAAGRAQVRARRATEKAPQRGTPNAWGDQIRRLCASPQVSPYKPRDLQVGASASLHATHSPGETGSEEGSVDLCFSGVAAEVAGERCRERAHTREDQPPAAPGEQPASAAVPDGPLRGEQPTTLPSPRTSPENGVSAWRKARIRRLPAEAAGVLGGLAWPLWHRIDRAGAQKLILKAVTRELAKISGRIGPDLAEQVLLRRVEARLAADGGPEAVTQPIGWFLKRGLPQRGSCIETRCDDGTLMDTGQPCPSCQLHLTGKRALRRAIRDDVAAQMPDATEEEQRAEVEARLRAHTAAAHQEAEAQRRHAAAEAARRREAIEEQRAQQQAQPCRACCRPNSAGLCDPCREQQATEQLLAETVELVVAAHADLEDPTSRATLADATTRQLRDEFARVQAEAERAGLPDTVHLTVRLHAELTLADHRTAALNTLARTPEADAEAHAAAQACLRRHHPHTDPDAAQHAAEDAGDRARQRAAHTLLEQKLTRLRALTTTPPPTAEEAASAGYHQARAAYRAAAARLQQAPADSRPRTQQRRSRPARSRGAWRQSLVRERRVPELTAA
;
A
#
# COMPACT_ATOMS: atom_id res chain seq x y z
N MET A 1 51.13 -1.68 60.73
CA MET A 1 50.67 -3.02 61.15
C MET A 1 49.42 -3.31 60.35
N ALA A 2 49.51 -4.15 59.31
CA ALA A 2 49.41 -5.62 59.37
C ALA A 2 47.92 -6.03 59.48
N ALA A 3 47.18 -6.36 58.42
CA ALA A 3 47.44 -6.93 57.07
C ALA A 3 47.50 -8.48 57.00
N LEU A 4 46.40 -9.05 56.51
CA LEU A 4 46.23 -10.36 55.85
C LEU A 4 45.10 -10.10 54.81
N HIS A 5 45.31 -9.91 53.51
CA HIS A 5 45.96 -10.72 52.45
C HIS A 5 45.34 -12.10 52.21
N GLY A 6 45.01 -12.37 50.94
CA GLY A 6 44.24 -13.54 50.49
C GLY A 6 43.69 -13.36 49.07
N ASP A 7 44.56 -13.07 48.09
CA ASP A 7 44.20 -12.81 46.69
C ASP A 7 43.83 -14.08 45.90
N ALA A 8 42.84 -13.99 45.00
CA ALA A 8 42.67 -14.93 43.88
C ALA A 8 41.92 -14.30 42.68
N ALA A 9 42.46 -14.52 41.48
CA ALA A 9 42.12 -13.91 40.20
C ALA A 9 40.66 -13.99 39.70
N ALA A 10 40.28 -13.05 38.82
CA ALA A 10 39.09 -13.10 37.97
C ALA A 10 39.23 -14.09 36.80
N PRO A 11 38.12 -14.43 36.10
CA PRO A 11 37.90 -13.71 34.83
C PRO A 11 36.45 -13.27 34.60
N ALA A 12 36.25 -12.41 33.60
CA ALA A 12 34.93 -11.89 33.25
C ALA A 12 34.09 -12.90 32.42
N ALA A 13 32.93 -13.26 32.95
CA ALA A 13 31.78 -13.75 32.20
C ALA A 13 30.51 -13.08 32.78
N GLY A 14 29.49 -12.72 32.01
CA GLY A 14 29.22 -13.09 30.62
C GLY A 14 27.76 -13.53 30.38
N LEU A 15 26.92 -13.52 31.42
CA LEU A 15 25.51 -13.89 31.34
C LEU A 15 24.63 -12.68 31.03
N ALA A 16 24.26 -12.54 29.75
CA ALA A 16 23.28 -11.57 29.31
C ALA A 16 21.85 -12.04 29.66
N LEU A 17 21.10 -11.24 30.42
CA LEU A 17 19.65 -11.37 30.55
C LEU A 17 18.99 -11.05 29.19
N ALA A 18 18.77 -12.09 28.39
CA ALA A 18 18.39 -11.95 26.99
C ALA A 18 17.34 -12.99 26.55
N SER A 19 16.14 -12.97 27.17
CA SER A 19 14.98 -13.74 26.68
C SER A 19 13.62 -13.08 26.91
N SER A 20 13.55 -11.74 27.03
CA SER A 20 12.27 -10.99 27.04
C SER A 20 11.77 -10.58 25.64
N VAL A 21 12.50 -10.91 24.57
CA VAL A 21 12.30 -10.35 23.23
C VAL A 21 11.28 -11.16 22.41
N SER A 22 10.07 -11.32 22.96
CA SER A 22 8.92 -11.95 22.28
C SER A 22 7.65 -11.09 22.40
N ASP A 23 7.16 -10.82 23.61
CA ASP A 23 5.89 -10.09 23.81
C ASP A 23 6.00 -8.59 23.55
N GLU A 24 7.00 -7.90 24.15
CA GLU A 24 7.29 -6.48 23.84
C GLU A 24 7.51 -6.26 22.35
N ALA A 25 8.01 -7.27 21.62
CA ALA A 25 8.27 -7.19 20.19
C ALA A 25 6.99 -7.16 19.34
N LEU A 26 5.84 -7.61 19.86
CA LEU A 26 4.54 -7.57 19.19
C LEU A 26 3.72 -6.33 19.60
N GLU A 27 3.69 -5.97 20.89
CA GLU A 27 3.08 -4.69 21.32
C GLU A 27 3.81 -3.48 20.70
N ALA A 28 5.13 -3.54 20.57
CA ALA A 28 5.93 -2.49 19.93
C ALA A 28 5.84 -2.46 18.39
N VAL A 29 4.89 -3.19 17.77
CA VAL A 29 4.45 -3.02 16.37
C VAL A 29 3.29 -2.03 16.27
N GLY A 30 3.45 -0.88 16.94
CA GLY A 30 2.68 0.35 16.73
C GLY A 30 2.91 0.94 15.32
N LEU A 31 2.53 0.20 14.28
CA LEU A 31 2.39 0.73 12.93
C LEU A 31 1.19 1.67 12.91
N HIS A 32 1.47 2.97 12.79
CA HIS A 32 0.48 4.03 12.66
C HIS A 32 -0.63 3.62 11.66
N PRO A 33 -1.94 3.77 11.95
CA PRO A 33 -3.00 3.08 11.20
C PRO A 33 -3.05 3.31 9.68
N LEU A 34 -2.49 4.42 9.20
CA LEU A 34 -2.34 4.74 7.77
C LEU A 34 -1.21 3.94 7.05
N VAL A 35 -0.36 3.21 7.79
CA VAL A 35 0.81 2.48 7.29
C VAL A 35 0.43 1.04 6.96
N LEU A 36 -0.39 0.89 5.93
CA LEU A 36 -0.81 -0.41 5.41
C LEU A 36 0.30 -1.06 4.57
N SER A 37 0.50 -2.37 4.74
CA SER A 37 1.26 -3.18 3.79
C SER A 37 0.55 -3.24 2.43
N GLU A 38 1.27 -3.55 1.35
CA GLU A 38 0.65 -3.64 0.01
C GLU A 38 -0.44 -4.72 -0.05
N TRP A 39 -0.22 -5.86 0.61
CA TRP A 39 -1.22 -6.92 0.75
C TRP A 39 -2.47 -6.45 1.52
N MET A 40 -2.30 -5.88 2.72
CA MET A 40 -3.41 -5.43 3.57
C MET A 40 -4.21 -4.30 2.88
N ARG A 41 -3.52 -3.35 2.25
CA ARG A 41 -4.14 -2.31 1.42
C ARG A 41 -4.96 -2.94 0.29
N GLY A 42 -4.43 -3.97 -0.38
CA GLY A 42 -5.13 -4.71 -1.42
C GLY A 42 -6.42 -5.37 -0.92
N VAL A 43 -6.36 -6.14 0.17
CA VAL A 43 -7.51 -6.85 0.76
C VAL A 43 -8.59 -5.87 1.26
N LEU A 44 -8.21 -4.82 1.98
CA LEU A 44 -9.17 -3.82 2.48
C LEU A 44 -9.80 -3.03 1.34
N ARG A 45 -9.02 -2.63 0.32
CA ARG A 45 -9.55 -1.93 -0.86
C ARG A 45 -10.56 -2.80 -1.61
N SER A 46 -10.21 -4.04 -1.92
CA SER A 46 -11.11 -4.94 -2.68
C SER A 46 -12.39 -5.23 -1.90
N GLY A 47 -12.31 -5.49 -0.59
CA GLY A 47 -13.48 -5.70 0.25
C GLY A 47 -14.37 -4.45 0.40
N VAL A 48 -13.77 -3.25 0.59
CA VAL A 48 -14.56 -2.01 0.67
C VAL A 48 -15.26 -1.73 -0.65
N HIS A 49 -14.60 -1.95 -1.80
CA HIS A 49 -15.27 -1.83 -3.10
C HIS A 49 -16.36 -2.89 -3.31
N ALA A 50 -16.17 -4.14 -2.87
CA ALA A 50 -17.20 -5.17 -2.93
C ALA A 50 -18.43 -4.79 -2.09
N LEU A 51 -18.24 -4.37 -0.84
CA LEU A 51 -19.33 -3.87 0.02
C LEU A 51 -20.08 -2.70 -0.63
N LEU A 52 -19.35 -1.75 -1.20
CA LEU A 52 -19.94 -0.58 -1.86
C LEU A 52 -20.57 -0.87 -3.23
N ALA A 53 -20.32 -2.06 -3.80
CA ALA A 53 -20.89 -2.54 -5.06
C ALA A 53 -22.13 -3.44 -4.88
N CYS A 54 -22.43 -3.85 -3.64
CA CYS A 54 -23.64 -4.61 -3.29
C CYS A 54 -24.90 -3.97 -3.91
N PRO A 55 -25.75 -4.72 -4.64
CA PRO A 55 -26.93 -4.18 -5.33
C PRO A 55 -27.85 -3.34 -4.44
N GLU A 56 -27.94 -3.68 -3.17
CA GLU A 56 -28.78 -3.04 -2.15
C GLU A 56 -28.30 -1.62 -1.81
N LEU A 57 -26.99 -1.33 -1.95
CA LEU A 57 -26.40 0.01 -1.82
C LEU A 57 -26.40 0.82 -3.12
N ARG A 58 -26.87 0.25 -4.25
CA ARG A 58 -26.92 0.97 -5.53
C ARG A 58 -27.82 2.20 -5.43
N GLY A 59 -27.29 3.36 -5.85
CA GLY A 59 -27.96 4.65 -5.75
C GLY A 59 -28.13 5.21 -4.32
N ALA A 60 -27.69 4.51 -3.28
CA ALA A 60 -27.81 4.97 -1.91
C ALA A 60 -26.96 6.23 -1.64
N ALA A 61 -27.41 7.07 -0.71
CA ALA A 61 -26.65 8.25 -0.27
C ALA A 61 -25.35 7.83 0.44
N ASP A 62 -24.32 8.67 0.37
CA ASP A 62 -23.01 8.34 0.94
C ASP A 62 -23.02 8.20 2.46
N SER A 63 -24.02 8.77 3.15
CA SER A 63 -24.30 8.50 4.58
C SER A 63 -24.67 7.04 4.84
N VAL A 64 -25.45 6.41 3.96
CA VAL A 64 -25.78 4.98 4.02
C VAL A 64 -24.55 4.14 3.73
N ARG A 65 -23.80 4.50 2.68
CA ARG A 65 -22.60 3.78 2.24
C ARG A 65 -21.47 3.84 3.28
N ALA A 66 -21.22 5.01 3.86
CA ALA A 66 -20.27 5.17 4.96
C ALA A 66 -20.73 4.44 6.23
N ALA A 67 -22.03 4.44 6.54
CA ALA A 67 -22.57 3.70 7.68
C ALA A 67 -22.44 2.18 7.52
N ALA A 68 -22.62 1.64 6.30
CA ALA A 68 -22.35 0.22 6.02
C ALA A 68 -20.87 -0.14 6.24
N VAL A 69 -19.95 0.73 5.83
CA VAL A 69 -18.49 0.54 6.07
C VAL A 69 -18.16 0.63 7.56
N VAL A 70 -18.72 1.58 8.31
CA VAL A 70 -18.52 1.68 9.77
C VAL A 70 -19.12 0.48 10.51
N ALA A 71 -20.31 0.02 10.11
CA ALA A 71 -20.90 -1.20 10.65
C ALA A 71 -20.00 -2.41 10.39
N ALA A 72 -19.49 -2.56 9.17
CA ALA A 72 -18.56 -3.64 8.82
C ALA A 72 -17.25 -3.57 9.61
N ALA A 73 -16.66 -2.38 9.75
CA ALA A 73 -15.43 -2.17 10.52
C ALA A 73 -15.61 -2.48 12.02
N LYS A 74 -16.78 -2.19 12.60
CA LYS A 74 -17.13 -2.53 13.99
C LYS A 74 -17.69 -3.95 14.17
N THR A 75 -17.72 -4.79 13.13
CA THR A 75 -18.15 -6.20 13.25
C THR A 75 -17.13 -7.01 14.06
N ASN A 76 -17.57 -7.61 15.16
CA ASN A 76 -16.81 -8.67 15.82
C ASN A 76 -16.75 -9.89 14.90
N ALA A 77 -15.53 -10.32 14.56
CA ALA A 77 -15.29 -11.38 13.58
C ALA A 77 -15.80 -12.78 14.00
N ALA A 78 -15.94 -13.03 15.30
CA ALA A 78 -16.41 -14.31 15.83
C ALA A 78 -17.94 -14.40 15.86
N THR A 79 -18.63 -13.34 16.27
CA THR A 79 -20.10 -13.32 16.38
C THR A 79 -20.79 -12.78 15.12
N GLY A 80 -20.05 -12.09 14.25
CA GLY A 80 -20.58 -11.43 13.06
C GLY A 80 -21.53 -10.27 13.38
N GLU A 81 -21.40 -9.65 14.55
CA GLU A 81 -22.23 -8.55 15.04
C GLU A 81 -21.40 -7.27 15.28
N ALA A 82 -21.95 -6.11 14.96
CA ALA A 82 -21.47 -4.82 15.44
C ALA A 82 -22.47 -4.25 16.45
N VAL A 83 -21.98 -3.76 17.59
CA VAL A 83 -22.82 -3.17 18.66
C VAL A 83 -22.48 -1.68 18.79
N MET A 84 -23.47 -0.82 18.59
CA MET A 84 -23.34 0.64 18.74
C MET A 84 -24.71 1.33 18.81
N THR A 85 -24.82 2.44 19.55
CA THR A 85 -26.04 3.27 19.51
C THR A 85 -26.17 4.02 18.17
N THR A 86 -27.39 4.47 17.83
CA THR A 86 -27.59 5.36 16.67
C THR A 86 -26.89 6.71 16.82
N GLY A 87 -26.62 7.15 18.05
CA GLY A 87 -25.84 8.36 18.35
C GLY A 87 -24.35 8.18 18.05
N GLU A 88 -23.75 7.03 18.37
CA GLU A 88 -22.39 6.70 17.96
C GLU A 88 -22.27 6.66 16.44
N LEU A 89 -23.13 5.90 15.76
CA LEU A 89 -23.09 5.78 14.30
C LEU A 89 -23.23 7.14 13.60
N ALA A 90 -24.05 8.04 14.18
CA ALA A 90 -24.20 9.41 13.71
C ALA A 90 -22.89 10.23 13.83
N ARG A 91 -22.21 10.17 15.00
CA ARG A 91 -20.88 10.80 15.17
C ARG A 91 -19.84 10.21 14.21
N TRP A 92 -19.82 8.88 14.04
CA TRP A 92 -18.90 8.18 13.14
C TRP A 92 -18.98 8.65 11.69
N ILE A 93 -20.19 8.87 11.15
CA ILE A 93 -20.39 9.32 9.76
C ILE A 93 -20.56 10.85 9.62
N GLY A 94 -20.52 11.60 10.72
CA GLY A 94 -20.59 13.06 10.75
C GLY A 94 -21.98 13.66 10.51
N VAL A 95 -23.06 12.97 10.87
CA VAL A 95 -24.46 13.44 10.67
C VAL A 95 -25.23 13.49 12.00
N GLN A 96 -26.48 13.98 11.98
CA GLN A 96 -27.34 14.00 13.16
C GLN A 96 -27.93 12.61 13.48
N ARG A 97 -28.20 12.33 14.76
CA ARG A 97 -28.87 11.09 15.21
C ARG A 97 -30.23 10.88 14.52
N THR A 98 -30.98 11.96 14.30
CA THR A 98 -32.23 11.98 13.53
C THR A 98 -32.05 11.46 12.11
N THR A 99 -31.02 11.91 11.39
CA THR A 99 -30.66 11.40 10.06
C THR A 99 -30.35 9.90 10.10
N VAL A 100 -29.70 9.41 11.17
CA VAL A 100 -29.45 7.97 11.32
C VAL A 100 -30.74 7.18 11.54
N CYS A 101 -31.61 7.64 12.43
CA CYS A 101 -32.87 6.96 12.74
C CYS A 101 -33.85 6.92 11.56
N HIS A 102 -34.03 8.03 10.84
CA HIS A 102 -35.08 8.17 9.81
C HIS A 102 -34.60 7.90 8.38
N CYS A 103 -33.32 8.12 8.06
CA CYS A 103 -32.82 8.00 6.68
C CYS A 103 -31.81 6.86 6.50
N VAL A 104 -30.85 6.71 7.41
CA VAL A 104 -29.76 5.73 7.25
C VAL A 104 -30.19 4.32 7.64
N ARG A 105 -30.68 4.13 8.87
CA ARG A 105 -31.04 2.79 9.37
C ARG A 105 -32.12 2.10 8.52
N PRO A 106 -33.24 2.76 8.12
CA PRO A 106 -34.25 2.12 7.29
C PRO A 106 -33.72 1.72 5.91
N ARG A 107 -32.83 2.52 5.30
CA ARG A 107 -32.21 2.19 4.00
C ARG A 107 -31.14 1.10 4.12
N LEU A 108 -30.44 0.99 5.25
CA LEU A 108 -29.54 -0.14 5.53
C LEU A 108 -30.30 -1.46 5.74
N GLN A 109 -31.45 -1.43 6.42
CA GLN A 109 -32.29 -2.60 6.69
C GLN A 109 -32.91 -3.22 5.41
N GLN A 110 -32.84 -2.54 4.26
CA GLN A 110 -33.25 -3.07 2.95
C GLN A 110 -32.18 -4.01 2.33
N GLY A 111 -31.67 -4.96 3.12
CA GLY A 111 -30.77 -6.04 2.68
C GLY A 111 -29.25 -5.77 2.78
N VAL A 112 -28.82 -4.59 3.25
CA VAL A 112 -27.39 -4.29 3.47
C VAL A 112 -26.95 -4.73 4.86
N VAL A 113 -27.70 -4.31 5.88
CA VAL A 113 -27.40 -4.52 7.29
C VAL A 113 -28.70 -4.76 8.07
N ALA A 114 -28.92 -5.96 8.56
CA ALA A 114 -30.01 -6.21 9.51
C ALA A 114 -29.70 -5.50 10.83
N SER A 115 -30.72 -5.01 11.54
CA SER A 115 -30.50 -4.39 12.86
C SER A 115 -31.72 -4.45 13.79
N VAL A 116 -31.46 -4.81 15.04
CA VAL A 116 -32.45 -4.94 16.13
C VAL A 116 -32.03 -4.03 17.29
N ASP A 117 -33.01 -3.34 17.87
CA ASP A 117 -32.83 -2.57 19.10
C ASP A 117 -32.70 -3.52 20.29
N VAL A 118 -31.67 -3.32 21.11
CA VAL A 118 -31.40 -4.09 22.31
C VAL A 118 -31.27 -3.16 23.51
N VAL A 119 -31.83 -3.56 24.64
CA VAL A 119 -31.63 -2.84 25.91
C VAL A 119 -30.20 -3.09 26.34
N GLY A 120 -29.36 -2.05 26.31
CA GLY A 120 -28.01 -2.13 26.85
C GLY A 120 -28.06 -2.22 28.38
N ARG A 121 -27.25 -3.11 28.97
CA ARG A 121 -26.73 -2.82 30.31
C ARG A 121 -25.96 -1.50 30.23
N PRO A 122 -26.09 -0.59 31.22
CA PRO A 122 -25.23 0.58 31.27
C PRO A 122 -23.77 0.14 31.37
N ALA A 123 -22.87 0.91 30.73
CA ALA A 123 -21.44 0.70 30.92
C ALA A 123 -21.08 0.92 32.41
N PRO A 124 -20.10 0.18 32.98
CA PRO A 124 -19.77 0.23 34.40
C PRO A 124 -19.68 1.66 34.96
N GLY A 125 -20.53 1.97 35.94
CA GLY A 125 -20.63 3.30 36.56
C GLY A 125 -21.11 4.44 35.63
N ARG A 126 -22.04 4.19 34.70
CA ARG A 126 -22.96 5.22 34.22
C ARG A 126 -24.32 5.05 34.89
N GLU A 127 -24.70 6.00 35.73
CA GLU A 127 -26.01 6.05 36.41
C GLU A 127 -27.18 6.36 35.46
N LEU A 128 -26.88 6.76 34.22
CA LEU A 128 -27.89 6.97 33.19
C LEU A 128 -28.55 5.64 32.82
N GLY A 129 -29.89 5.61 32.93
CA GLY A 129 -30.73 4.44 32.70
C GLY A 129 -30.68 3.83 31.29
N PRO A 130 -31.45 2.75 31.04
CA PRO A 130 -31.25 1.81 29.94
C PRO A 130 -31.09 2.47 28.57
N THR A 131 -29.88 2.40 28.03
CA THR A 131 -29.55 2.94 26.71
C THR A 131 -30.11 2.03 25.61
N LYS A 132 -30.83 2.64 24.66
CA LYS A 132 -31.24 1.96 23.42
C LYS A 132 -30.02 1.79 22.51
N THR A 133 -29.37 0.64 22.64
CA THR A 133 -28.26 0.20 21.81
C THR A 133 -28.83 -0.54 20.59
N VAL A 134 -28.15 -0.48 19.46
CA VAL A 134 -28.54 -1.24 18.26
C VAL A 134 -27.48 -2.29 17.98
N ARG A 135 -27.93 -3.52 17.78
CA ARG A 135 -27.13 -4.61 17.24
C ARG A 135 -27.31 -4.62 15.73
N TRP A 136 -26.20 -4.68 15.00
CA TRP A 136 -26.13 -4.59 13.54
C TRP A 136 -25.41 -5.83 12.99
N TRP A 137 -25.87 -6.34 11.84
CA TRP A 137 -25.29 -7.48 11.17
C TRP A 137 -25.14 -7.17 9.68
N VAL A 138 -23.91 -7.17 9.15
CA VAL A 138 -23.67 -6.81 7.74
C VAL A 138 -23.94 -8.00 6.84
N GLU A 139 -25.12 -8.02 6.22
CA GLU A 139 -25.63 -9.19 5.47
C GLU A 139 -24.86 -9.46 4.18
N ALA A 140 -24.18 -8.45 3.62
CA ALA A 140 -23.21 -8.66 2.55
C ALA A 140 -22.00 -9.52 3.02
N TRP A 141 -21.43 -9.20 4.19
CA TRP A 141 -20.31 -9.96 4.76
C TRP A 141 -20.77 -11.33 5.29
N ARG A 142 -21.97 -11.43 5.88
CA ARG A 142 -22.53 -12.72 6.31
C ARG A 142 -22.75 -13.67 5.13
N ARG A 143 -23.36 -13.22 4.03
CA ARG A 143 -23.45 -13.99 2.78
C ARG A 143 -22.08 -14.37 2.24
N ALA A 144 -21.12 -13.44 2.21
CA ALA A 144 -19.76 -13.74 1.80
C ALA A 144 -19.06 -14.78 2.70
N ARG A 145 -19.38 -14.84 4.00
CA ARG A 145 -18.82 -15.81 4.95
C ARG A 145 -19.50 -17.19 4.92
N SER A 146 -20.78 -17.28 4.54
CA SER A 146 -21.55 -18.54 4.51
C SER A 146 -21.77 -19.15 3.12
N GLN A 147 -21.70 -18.35 2.07
CA GLN A 147 -21.96 -18.74 0.67
C GLN A 147 -20.84 -18.27 -0.28
N GLY A 148 -20.06 -17.26 0.11
CA GLY A 148 -18.91 -16.80 -0.65
C GLY A 148 -17.70 -17.72 -0.49
N GLY A 149 -17.01 -18.00 -1.60
CA GLY A 149 -15.67 -18.58 -1.59
C GLY A 149 -14.59 -17.49 -1.49
N PRO A 150 -13.30 -17.85 -1.41
CA PRO A 150 -12.18 -16.91 -1.35
C PRO A 150 -11.93 -16.07 -2.62
N GLY A 151 -12.75 -16.24 -3.66
CA GLY A 151 -12.86 -15.27 -4.75
C GLY A 151 -13.66 -14.00 -4.37
N ASP A 152 -14.46 -14.06 -3.31
CA ASP A 152 -15.21 -12.93 -2.77
C ASP A 152 -14.28 -12.05 -1.89
N PRO A 153 -14.11 -10.75 -2.22
CA PRO A 153 -13.28 -9.85 -1.42
C PRO A 153 -13.75 -9.61 0.02
N LEU A 154 -15.02 -9.89 0.35
CA LEU A 154 -15.57 -9.80 1.71
C LEU A 154 -15.34 -11.08 2.52
N TRP A 155 -15.30 -12.24 1.89
CA TRP A 155 -14.95 -13.50 2.56
C TRP A 155 -13.56 -13.41 3.21
N ALA A 156 -12.64 -12.69 2.55
CA ALA A 156 -11.26 -12.50 2.99
C ALA A 156 -11.09 -11.62 4.25
N TRP A 157 -12.16 -10.98 4.74
CA TRP A 157 -12.12 -10.17 5.96
C TRP A 157 -12.29 -11.03 7.21
N ARG A 158 -11.16 -11.37 7.85
CA ARG A 158 -11.12 -12.00 9.19
C ARG A 158 -10.87 -10.95 10.28
N GLN A 159 -10.70 -11.40 11.51
CA GLN A 159 -10.46 -10.57 12.69
C GLN A 159 -9.33 -9.55 12.49
N ARG A 160 -8.23 -9.95 11.83
CA ARG A 160 -7.09 -9.07 11.56
C ARG A 160 -7.48 -7.92 10.62
N GLU A 161 -8.13 -8.23 9.51
CA GLU A 161 -8.53 -7.29 8.47
C GLU A 161 -9.59 -6.33 9.01
N LEU A 162 -10.60 -6.85 9.71
CA LEU A 162 -11.62 -6.03 10.38
C LEU A 162 -11.01 -5.13 11.45
N ALA A 163 -10.09 -5.61 12.29
CA ALA A 163 -9.38 -4.78 13.27
C ALA A 163 -8.39 -3.78 12.65
N THR A 164 -7.91 -3.98 11.42
CA THR A 164 -7.15 -2.98 10.68
C THR A 164 -8.06 -1.97 9.98
N LEU A 165 -9.21 -2.40 9.44
CA LEU A 165 -10.24 -1.52 8.90
C LEU A 165 -10.82 -0.61 9.98
N LEU A 166 -11.05 -1.14 11.19
CA LEU A 166 -11.48 -0.36 12.35
C LEU A 166 -10.46 0.71 12.71
N ARG A 167 -9.19 0.35 12.93
CA ARG A 167 -8.12 1.33 13.23
C ARG A 167 -7.89 2.35 12.12
N LEU A 168 -8.12 1.98 10.86
CA LEU A 168 -8.12 2.90 9.73
C LEU A 168 -9.32 3.86 9.79
N CYS A 169 -10.53 3.35 10.04
CA CYS A 169 -11.71 4.17 10.28
C CYS A 169 -11.55 5.06 11.52
N GLU A 170 -10.87 4.63 12.58
CA GLU A 170 -10.57 5.45 13.75
C GLU A 170 -9.71 6.65 13.37
N ALA A 171 -8.55 6.41 12.76
CA ALA A 171 -7.63 7.46 12.33
C ALA A 171 -8.24 8.44 11.29
N LEU A 172 -9.26 8.02 10.54
CA LEU A 172 -9.91 8.87 9.53
C LEU A 172 -11.21 9.53 10.02
N PHE A 173 -12.06 8.82 10.76
CA PHE A 173 -13.46 9.19 11.01
C PHE A 173 -13.80 9.39 12.49
N ALA A 174 -13.08 8.78 13.43
CA ALA A 174 -13.55 8.70 14.81
C ALA A 174 -13.68 10.09 15.44
N PRO A 175 -14.78 10.36 16.17
CA PRO A 175 -15.08 11.68 16.73
C PRO A 175 -14.32 11.99 18.03
N GLY A 176 -13.25 11.24 18.32
CA GLY A 176 -12.60 11.16 19.63
C GLY A 176 -13.43 10.34 20.63
N TRP A 177 -12.75 9.45 21.36
CA TRP A 177 -13.30 8.71 22.49
C TRP A 177 -12.34 8.85 23.68
N GLN A 178 -12.88 9.05 24.86
CA GLN A 178 -12.16 8.94 26.13
C GLN A 178 -12.91 7.91 26.97
N ASP A 179 -12.15 6.93 27.44
CA ASP A 179 -12.60 5.95 28.41
C ASP A 179 -12.54 6.57 29.81
N LYS A 180 -13.01 5.85 30.82
CA LYS A 180 -13.04 6.36 32.21
C LYS A 180 -11.64 6.54 32.80
N ASP A 181 -10.72 5.69 32.39
CA ASP A 181 -9.37 5.57 32.97
C ASP A 181 -8.36 6.53 32.32
N GLY A 182 -8.86 7.52 31.55
CA GLY A 182 -8.05 8.50 30.83
C GLY A 182 -7.42 8.00 29.53
N SER A 183 -7.48 6.69 29.26
CA SER A 183 -7.22 6.16 27.91
C SER A 183 -8.24 6.71 26.91
N GLY A 184 -7.88 6.74 25.63
CA GLY A 184 -8.82 7.22 24.62
C GLY A 184 -8.30 7.14 23.19
N THR A 185 -9.21 6.87 22.26
CA THR A 185 -8.94 7.01 20.82
C THR A 185 -8.89 8.51 20.47
N PRO A 186 -7.76 9.04 19.94
CA PRO A 186 -7.69 10.43 19.51
C PRO A 186 -8.70 10.69 18.36
N PRO A 187 -9.15 11.95 18.18
CA PRO A 187 -10.00 12.31 17.06
C PRO A 187 -9.30 12.05 15.73
N GLY A 188 -9.99 11.36 14.81
CA GLY A 188 -9.53 11.11 13.45
C GLY A 188 -9.56 12.36 12.57
N LEU A 189 -8.94 12.27 11.38
CA LEU A 189 -8.75 13.41 10.48
C LEU A 189 -10.03 14.18 10.09
N LEU A 190 -11.20 13.52 10.09
CA LEU A 190 -12.51 14.11 9.78
C LEU A 190 -13.43 14.24 11.01
N ALA A 191 -12.92 14.09 12.23
CA ALA A 191 -13.71 14.12 13.48
C ALA A 191 -14.66 15.33 13.56
N TRP A 192 -14.14 16.51 13.18
CA TRP A 192 -14.83 17.80 13.27
C TRP A 192 -15.71 18.13 12.05
N GLU A 193 -15.45 17.50 10.90
CA GLU A 193 -16.30 17.66 9.71
C GLU A 193 -17.66 17.00 9.95
N THR A 194 -18.72 17.81 10.03
CA THR A 194 -20.09 17.37 10.32
C THR A 194 -21.10 18.07 9.41
N GLY A 195 -22.30 17.51 9.29
CA GLY A 195 -23.38 18.06 8.47
C GLY A 195 -23.29 17.65 6.99
N HIS A 196 -23.66 18.57 6.09
CA HIS A 196 -23.88 18.23 4.69
C HIS A 196 -22.58 17.84 3.97
N GLY A 197 -22.55 16.64 3.35
CA GLY A 197 -21.39 16.07 2.69
C GLY A 197 -20.33 15.45 3.62
N ALA A 198 -20.47 15.53 4.95
CA ALA A 198 -19.48 15.02 5.90
C ALA A 198 -19.24 13.50 5.79
N ALA A 199 -20.27 12.73 5.41
CA ALA A 199 -20.16 11.31 5.10
C ALA A 199 -19.49 11.04 3.74
N THR A 200 -19.73 11.89 2.74
CA THR A 200 -19.06 11.82 1.42
C THR A 200 -17.56 12.09 1.56
N LEU A 201 -17.15 13.06 2.38
CA LEU A 201 -15.73 13.32 2.67
C LEU A 201 -15.05 12.11 3.33
N ARG A 202 -15.72 11.48 4.31
CA ARG A 202 -15.25 10.24 4.96
C ARG A 202 -15.07 9.11 3.94
N LEU A 203 -16.11 8.83 3.15
CA LEU A 203 -16.08 7.77 2.15
C LEU A 203 -14.98 8.02 1.09
N ALA A 204 -14.86 9.26 0.61
CA ALA A 204 -13.84 9.65 -0.36
C ALA A 204 -12.42 9.51 0.21
N LEU A 205 -12.17 10.02 1.43
CA LEU A 205 -10.84 9.95 2.05
C LEU A 205 -10.41 8.50 2.31
N LEU A 206 -11.31 7.64 2.78
CA LEU A 206 -11.01 6.21 2.97
C LEU A 206 -10.60 5.54 1.66
N LEU A 207 -11.38 5.74 0.59
CA LEU A 207 -11.07 5.16 -0.72
C LEU A 207 -9.74 5.70 -1.28
N LEU A 208 -9.48 7.00 -1.13
CA LEU A 208 -8.20 7.61 -1.51
C LEU A 208 -7.02 7.05 -0.70
N VAL A 209 -7.15 6.83 0.61
CA VAL A 209 -6.10 6.22 1.45
C VAL A 209 -5.86 4.75 1.08
N LEU A 210 -6.90 4.02 0.70
CA LEU A 210 -6.81 2.65 0.20
C LEU A 210 -6.16 2.55 -1.20
N ASP A 211 -6.16 3.61 -2.00
CA ASP A 211 -5.40 3.70 -3.27
C ASP A 211 -4.08 4.50 -3.17
N ALA A 212 -3.74 5.05 -2.00
CA ALA A 212 -2.53 5.82 -1.78
C ALA A 212 -1.28 4.93 -1.69
N ARG A 213 -0.20 5.37 -2.31
CA ARG A 213 1.14 4.78 -2.19
C ARG A 213 1.82 5.18 -0.87
N PRO A 214 2.97 4.56 -0.50
CA PRO A 214 3.74 4.96 0.68
C PRO A 214 4.23 6.43 0.70
N ASP A 215 4.37 7.08 -0.46
CA ASP A 215 4.66 8.52 -0.57
C ASP A 215 3.40 9.41 -0.45
N GLY A 216 2.28 8.83 -0.02
CA GLY A 216 0.96 9.44 0.03
C GLY A 216 0.29 9.67 -1.34
N SER A 217 0.96 9.37 -2.47
CA SER A 217 0.39 9.70 -3.78
C SER A 217 -0.65 8.69 -4.26
N VAL A 218 -1.78 9.18 -4.76
CA VAL A 218 -2.88 8.35 -5.27
C VAL A 218 -2.70 8.09 -6.77
N ARG A 219 -3.05 6.88 -7.22
CA ARG A 219 -3.05 6.53 -8.65
C ARG A 219 -4.26 7.19 -9.35
N LEU A 220 -4.04 8.32 -10.01
CA LEU A 220 -5.09 8.97 -10.80
C LEU A 220 -5.53 8.12 -12.00
N CYS A 221 -6.78 8.28 -12.41
CA CYS A 221 -7.40 7.48 -13.46
C CYS A 221 -6.82 7.76 -14.87
N GLY A 222 -6.68 6.69 -15.65
CA GLY A 222 -6.27 6.73 -17.05
C GLY A 222 -7.40 7.07 -18.02
N GLY A 223 -7.03 7.21 -19.29
CA GLY A 223 -7.93 7.57 -20.40
C GLY A 223 -8.16 9.07 -20.54
N ALA A 224 -9.16 9.44 -21.34
CA ALA A 224 -9.66 10.81 -21.42
C ALA A 224 -10.42 11.21 -20.13
N VAL A 225 -10.46 12.51 -19.87
CA VAL A 225 -11.19 13.17 -18.78
C VAL A 225 -11.74 14.50 -19.29
N ASP A 226 -12.71 15.08 -18.58
CA ASP A 226 -13.27 16.40 -18.90
C ASP A 226 -12.35 17.54 -18.43
N ALA A 227 -12.76 18.79 -18.69
CA ALA A 227 -12.02 19.99 -18.33
C ALA A 227 -11.81 20.19 -16.80
N ARG A 228 -12.41 19.33 -15.96
CA ARG A 228 -12.23 19.33 -14.50
C ARG A 228 -10.99 18.56 -14.03
N GLY A 229 -10.33 17.83 -14.93
CA GLY A 229 -9.06 17.15 -14.66
C GLY A 229 -9.19 15.72 -14.13
N ARG A 230 -8.03 15.07 -13.98
CA ARG A 230 -7.90 13.68 -13.55
C ARG A 230 -8.18 13.49 -12.07
N VAL A 231 -7.92 14.45 -11.19
CA VAL A 231 -8.30 14.32 -9.78
C VAL A 231 -9.81 14.29 -9.63
N ALA A 232 -10.52 15.24 -10.24
CA ALA A 232 -11.98 15.29 -10.25
C ALA A 232 -12.58 13.97 -10.80
N ALA A 233 -12.09 13.50 -11.96
CA ALA A 233 -12.53 12.23 -12.53
C ALA A 233 -12.16 11.00 -11.66
N THR A 234 -11.06 11.03 -10.90
CA THR A 234 -10.67 9.91 -10.00
C THR A 234 -11.57 9.86 -8.77
N VAL A 235 -11.78 11.00 -8.09
CA VAL A 235 -12.64 11.09 -6.90
C VAL A 235 -14.09 10.74 -7.25
N GLY A 236 -14.59 11.23 -8.41
CA GLY A 236 -15.89 10.84 -8.95
C GLY A 236 -15.99 9.33 -9.16
N ARG A 237 -15.07 8.73 -9.93
CA ARG A 237 -15.07 7.27 -10.20
C ARG A 237 -15.00 6.42 -8.92
N LEU A 238 -14.19 6.80 -7.93
CA LEU A 238 -14.13 6.10 -6.64
C LEU A 238 -15.46 6.15 -5.88
N LEU A 239 -16.13 7.31 -5.88
CA LEU A 239 -17.46 7.46 -5.27
C LEU A 239 -18.60 6.85 -6.09
N GLY A 240 -18.39 6.46 -7.35
CA GLY A 240 -19.48 6.08 -8.26
C GLY A 240 -20.33 7.30 -8.71
N ARG A 241 -19.68 8.45 -8.89
CA ARG A 241 -20.25 9.74 -9.28
C ARG A 241 -19.50 10.34 -10.47
N ASP A 242 -20.04 11.40 -11.04
CA ASP A 242 -19.39 12.19 -12.09
C ASP A 242 -18.20 13.04 -11.57
N SER A 243 -17.50 13.68 -12.52
CA SER A 243 -16.39 14.59 -12.27
C SER A 243 -16.79 15.94 -11.64
N ALA A 244 -18.06 16.37 -11.71
CA ALA A 244 -18.50 17.60 -11.06
C ALA A 244 -18.57 17.41 -9.53
N VAL A 245 -19.22 16.33 -9.09
CA VAL A 245 -19.21 15.92 -7.67
C VAL A 245 -17.78 15.58 -7.23
N GLY A 246 -17.02 14.88 -8.08
CA GLY A 246 -15.60 14.57 -7.82
C GLY A 246 -14.73 15.81 -7.60
N ALA A 247 -14.93 16.89 -8.38
CA ALA A 247 -14.24 18.17 -8.20
C ALA A 247 -14.60 18.84 -6.87
N GLN A 248 -15.90 18.94 -6.53
CA GLN A 248 -16.36 19.54 -5.28
C GLN A 248 -15.83 18.82 -4.05
N VAL A 249 -15.78 17.48 -4.09
CA VAL A 249 -15.22 16.66 -3.01
C VAL A 249 -13.71 16.84 -2.91
N ALA A 250 -12.98 16.89 -4.04
CA ALA A 250 -11.54 17.15 -4.05
C ALA A 250 -11.20 18.55 -3.50
N GLU A 251 -11.96 19.58 -3.87
CA GLU A 251 -11.80 20.95 -3.37
C GLU A 251 -12.04 21.03 -1.86
N ARG A 252 -13.10 20.40 -1.34
CA ARG A 252 -13.33 20.32 0.11
C ARG A 252 -12.24 19.56 0.85
N LEU A 253 -11.70 18.48 0.28
CA LEU A 253 -10.59 17.73 0.89
C LEU A 253 -9.26 18.52 0.87
N GLU A 254 -8.99 19.37 -0.14
CA GLU A 254 -7.83 20.29 -0.10
C GLU A 254 -8.08 21.45 0.87
N ALA A 255 -9.30 22.00 0.94
CA ALA A 255 -9.65 23.06 1.87
C ALA A 255 -9.50 22.62 3.35
N ALA A 256 -9.79 21.35 3.66
CA ALA A 256 -9.55 20.73 4.95
C ALA A 256 -8.07 20.30 5.18
N GLY A 257 -7.17 20.51 4.21
CA GLY A 257 -5.75 20.14 4.29
C GLY A 257 -5.47 18.63 4.19
N LEU A 258 -6.48 17.82 3.90
CA LEU A 258 -6.43 16.35 3.93
C LEU A 258 -5.82 15.75 2.66
N VAL A 259 -5.93 16.47 1.55
CA VAL A 259 -5.21 16.16 0.31
C VAL A 259 -4.50 17.42 -0.20
N VAL A 260 -3.45 17.21 -0.99
CA VAL A 260 -2.78 18.26 -1.77
C VAL A 260 -2.88 17.89 -3.24
N VAL A 261 -3.58 18.72 -4.01
CA VAL A 261 -3.59 18.66 -5.48
C VAL A 261 -2.46 19.52 -6.02
N GLY A 262 -1.84 19.06 -7.11
CA GLY A 262 -0.78 19.78 -7.79
C GLY A 262 -0.33 19.05 -9.05
N TYR A 263 0.88 19.36 -9.52
CA TYR A 263 1.46 18.78 -10.73
C TYR A 263 2.85 18.21 -10.44
N ASP A 264 3.21 17.12 -11.11
CA ASP A 264 4.54 16.54 -11.09
C ASP A 264 5.53 17.33 -11.97
N ALA A 265 6.82 16.99 -11.91
CA ALA A 265 7.86 17.63 -12.71
C ALA A 265 7.73 17.44 -14.24
N ARG A 266 6.70 16.71 -14.71
CA ARG A 266 6.34 16.51 -16.12
C ARG A 266 5.00 17.19 -16.45
N GLY A 267 4.50 18.08 -15.59
CA GLY A 267 3.24 18.81 -15.77
C GLY A 267 1.99 17.95 -15.60
N ARG A 268 2.09 16.72 -15.08
CA ARG A 268 0.95 15.82 -14.90
C ARG A 268 0.36 15.99 -13.51
N GLU A 269 -0.95 16.08 -13.45
CA GLU A 269 -1.70 16.23 -12.20
C GLU A 269 -1.39 15.10 -11.20
N ARG A 270 -1.33 15.44 -9.90
CA ARG A 270 -1.00 14.54 -8.80
C ARG A 270 -1.83 14.92 -7.57
N LEU A 271 -2.47 13.93 -6.95
CA LEU A 271 -3.04 14.04 -5.61
C LEU A 271 -2.15 13.30 -4.61
N VAL A 272 -1.91 13.93 -3.46
CA VAL A 272 -1.13 13.38 -2.34
C VAL A 272 -1.93 13.53 -1.05
N ILE A 273 -1.91 12.51 -0.19
CA ILE A 273 -2.50 12.54 1.16
C ILE A 273 -1.34 12.76 2.17
N PRO A 274 -1.17 13.96 2.75
CA PRO A 274 0.01 14.26 3.57
C PRO A 274 0.14 13.36 4.79
N ALA A 275 -0.97 13.01 5.45
CA ALA A 275 -0.98 12.14 6.62
C ALA A 275 -0.45 10.72 6.33
N VAL A 276 -0.71 10.17 5.14
CA VAL A 276 -0.20 8.85 4.72
C VAL A 276 1.32 8.93 4.51
N ALA A 277 1.80 9.97 3.82
CA ALA A 277 3.23 10.19 3.58
C ALA A 277 4.02 10.41 4.89
N ALA A 278 3.48 11.23 5.79
CA ALA A 278 4.05 11.50 7.11
C ALA A 278 4.12 10.22 7.95
N ALA A 279 3.05 9.42 7.99
CA ALA A 279 3.01 8.17 8.75
C ALA A 279 4.02 7.13 8.24
N HIS A 280 4.12 6.94 6.92
CA HIS A 280 5.12 6.05 6.33
C HIS A 280 6.56 6.54 6.60
N THR A 281 6.79 7.85 6.60
CA THR A 281 8.10 8.46 6.93
C THR A 281 8.44 8.26 8.41
N ALA A 282 7.51 8.52 9.33
CA ALA A 282 7.70 8.34 10.77
C ALA A 282 8.06 6.88 11.11
N VAL A 283 7.37 5.89 10.52
CA VAL A 283 7.70 4.46 10.67
C VAL A 283 9.07 4.12 10.08
N ALA A 284 9.46 4.76 8.96
CA ALA A 284 10.78 4.55 8.37
C ALA A 284 11.91 5.10 9.26
N GLU A 285 11.78 6.31 9.79
CA GLU A 285 12.77 6.88 10.71
C GLU A 285 12.82 6.13 12.04
N ALA A 286 11.68 5.72 12.62
CA ALA A 286 11.65 4.89 13.82
C ALA A 286 12.41 3.56 13.64
N ARG A 287 12.28 2.93 12.45
CA ARG A 287 13.05 1.72 12.08
C ARG A 287 14.55 2.00 11.96
N LYS A 288 14.96 3.11 11.33
CA LYS A 288 16.38 3.51 11.27
C LYS A 288 16.95 3.77 12.66
N SER A 289 16.21 4.44 13.54
CA SER A 289 16.62 4.70 14.92
C SER A 289 16.78 3.42 15.73
N ARG A 290 15.82 2.48 15.67
CA ARG A 290 15.96 1.13 16.28
C ARG A 290 17.17 0.38 15.71
N GLN A 291 17.47 0.50 14.40
CA GLN A 291 18.65 -0.12 13.79
C GLN A 291 19.96 0.55 14.22
N LYS A 292 19.97 1.87 14.44
CA LYS A 292 21.13 2.63 14.93
C LYS A 292 21.44 2.29 16.40
N THR A 293 20.44 2.23 17.26
CA THR A 293 20.63 1.83 18.68
C THR A 293 21.05 0.37 18.81
N ALA A 294 20.46 -0.55 18.03
CA ALA A 294 20.88 -1.95 18.02
C ALA A 294 22.36 -2.13 17.60
N ARG A 295 22.87 -1.30 16.68
CA ARG A 295 24.31 -1.28 16.30
C ARG A 295 25.20 -0.63 17.36
N ALA A 296 24.72 0.39 18.05
CA ALA A 296 25.48 1.05 19.12
C ALA A 296 25.59 0.20 20.39
N ALA A 297 24.54 -0.57 20.71
CA ALA A 297 24.45 -1.42 21.91
C ALA A 297 25.29 -2.72 21.85
N GLY A 298 26.39 -2.74 21.08
CA GLY A 298 27.33 -3.88 20.99
C GLY A 298 26.77 -5.19 20.43
N ARG A 299 25.47 -5.29 20.14
CA ARG A 299 24.83 -6.50 19.59
C ARG A 299 25.31 -6.72 18.16
N ALA A 300 26.39 -7.49 18.04
CA ALA A 300 26.94 -7.92 16.77
C ALA A 300 25.83 -8.59 15.94
N GLN A 301 25.41 -7.95 14.84
CA GLN A 301 24.68 -8.65 13.81
C GLN A 301 25.57 -9.81 13.35
N VAL A 302 25.08 -11.05 13.44
CA VAL A 302 25.79 -12.24 12.94
C VAL A 302 25.95 -12.09 11.43
N ARG A 303 27.05 -11.44 11.02
CA ARG A 303 27.47 -11.35 9.64
C ARG A 303 27.91 -12.74 9.23
N ALA A 304 27.02 -13.48 8.57
CA ALA A 304 27.35 -14.72 7.88
C ALA A 304 28.52 -14.46 6.92
N ARG A 305 29.73 -14.79 7.36
CA ARG A 305 30.99 -14.40 6.73
C ARG A 305 31.27 -15.35 5.57
N ARG A 306 30.65 -15.10 4.40
CA ARG A 306 31.04 -15.78 3.15
C ARG A 306 32.46 -15.35 2.75
N ALA A 307 33.44 -16.08 3.27
CA ALA A 307 34.74 -16.20 2.64
C ALA A 307 34.60 -16.91 1.28
N THR A 308 35.58 -16.72 0.41
CA THR A 308 35.61 -17.26 -0.96
C THR A 308 36.24 -18.65 -0.99
N GLU A 309 35.44 -19.68 -1.24
CA GLU A 309 35.96 -21.01 -1.58
C GLU A 309 34.97 -21.77 -2.48
N LYS A 310 35.43 -22.85 -3.14
CA LYS A 310 34.90 -23.27 -4.45
C LYS A 310 34.37 -24.71 -4.44
N ALA A 311 33.08 -24.87 -4.75
CA ALA A 311 32.36 -26.13 -4.99
C ALA A 311 32.17 -27.06 -3.75
N PRO A 312 31.33 -28.11 -3.84
CA PRO A 312 30.03 -28.20 -4.53
C PRO A 312 28.89 -28.53 -3.55
N GLN A 313 27.73 -27.86 -3.65
CA GLN A 313 26.56 -28.17 -2.80
C GLN A 313 25.34 -28.64 -3.62
N ARG A 314 24.70 -29.71 -3.15
CA ARG A 314 23.40 -30.19 -3.66
C ARG A 314 22.32 -29.15 -3.36
N GLY A 315 21.52 -28.77 -4.36
CA GLY A 315 20.48 -27.77 -4.20
C GLY A 315 19.22 -28.31 -3.51
N THR A 316 18.85 -27.73 -2.37
CA THR A 316 17.51 -27.85 -1.76
C THR A 316 16.67 -26.63 -2.13
N PRO A 317 15.60 -26.76 -2.96
CA PRO A 317 14.85 -25.62 -3.46
C PRO A 317 13.70 -25.20 -2.51
N ASN A 318 13.98 -24.29 -1.58
CA ASN A 318 12.96 -23.62 -0.75
C ASN A 318 12.33 -22.42 -1.49
N ALA A 319 11.42 -22.72 -2.42
CA ALA A 319 10.78 -21.73 -3.29
C ALA A 319 9.66 -20.92 -2.60
N TRP A 320 10.01 -19.76 -2.04
CA TRP A 320 9.06 -18.68 -1.68
C TRP A 320 9.46 -17.36 -2.37
N GLY A 321 9.25 -17.31 -3.69
CA GLY A 321 9.42 -16.12 -4.52
C GLY A 321 8.50 -16.17 -5.75
N ASP A 322 8.06 -15.00 -6.21
CA ASP A 322 7.42 -14.77 -7.52
C ASP A 322 6.18 -15.61 -7.90
N GLN A 323 5.18 -15.70 -7.00
CA GLN A 323 3.82 -16.11 -7.36
C GLN A 323 2.72 -15.15 -6.85
N ILE A 324 2.75 -13.89 -7.33
CA ILE A 324 1.56 -13.03 -7.32
C ILE A 324 0.83 -13.22 -8.66
N ARG A 325 -0.25 -14.02 -8.67
CA ARG A 325 -1.15 -14.12 -9.82
C ARG A 325 -1.82 -12.77 -10.11
N ARG A 326 -1.78 -12.32 -11.37
CA ARG A 326 -2.45 -11.09 -11.82
C ARG A 326 -3.97 -11.30 -11.98
N LEU A 327 -4.73 -11.32 -10.89
CA LEU A 327 -6.18 -11.15 -10.93
C LEU A 327 -6.57 -9.67 -11.08
N CYS A 328 -6.19 -9.07 -12.20
CA CYS A 328 -6.53 -7.69 -12.61
C CYS A 328 -6.35 -7.53 -14.13
N ALA A 329 -7.14 -8.28 -14.91
CA ALA A 329 -7.27 -8.13 -16.35
C ALA A 329 -8.76 -8.00 -16.71
N SER A 330 -9.33 -6.81 -16.47
CA SER A 330 -10.69 -6.49 -16.91
C SER A 330 -10.66 -6.16 -18.42
N PRO A 331 -11.42 -6.87 -19.28
CA PRO A 331 -11.57 -6.49 -20.67
C PRO A 331 -12.15 -5.07 -20.79
N GLN A 332 -11.67 -4.29 -21.75
CA GLN A 332 -12.27 -3.01 -22.11
C GLN A 332 -13.26 -3.22 -23.25
N VAL A 333 -14.41 -2.54 -23.15
CA VAL A 333 -15.51 -2.50 -24.13
C VAL A 333 -16.32 -3.80 -24.28
N SER A 334 -17.61 -3.70 -23.96
CA SER A 334 -18.68 -4.37 -24.70
C SER A 334 -19.94 -3.49 -24.64
N PRO A 335 -20.56 -3.13 -25.79
CA PRO A 335 -21.75 -2.29 -25.82
C PRO A 335 -23.03 -3.13 -26.03
N TYR A 336 -24.05 -2.98 -25.17
CA TYR A 336 -25.44 -3.20 -25.60
C TYR A 336 -26.48 -2.49 -24.73
N LYS A 337 -27.65 -2.21 -25.31
CA LYS A 337 -28.88 -1.77 -24.63
C LYS A 337 -29.75 -3.00 -24.32
N PRO A 338 -30.64 -2.95 -23.31
CA PRO A 338 -31.50 -4.10 -23.00
C PRO A 338 -32.62 -4.28 -24.03
N ARG A 339 -32.98 -5.55 -24.29
CA ARG A 339 -34.32 -5.98 -24.73
C ARG A 339 -34.54 -7.45 -24.36
N ASP A 340 -35.41 -7.63 -23.36
CA ASP A 340 -36.61 -8.48 -23.35
C ASP A 340 -36.59 -9.94 -23.87
N LEU A 341 -37.32 -10.78 -23.10
CA LEU A 341 -37.98 -12.05 -23.44
C LEU A 341 -37.19 -13.39 -23.39
N GLN A 342 -37.42 -14.10 -22.28
CA GLN A 342 -38.22 -15.34 -22.23
C GLN A 342 -37.71 -16.64 -22.89
N VAL A 343 -37.32 -17.59 -22.02
CA VAL A 343 -37.59 -19.05 -22.05
C VAL A 343 -37.41 -19.84 -23.37
N GLY A 344 -36.59 -20.91 -23.32
CA GLY A 344 -36.96 -22.18 -23.99
C GLY A 344 -35.89 -22.91 -24.81
N ALA A 345 -35.21 -23.87 -24.17
CA ALA A 345 -34.84 -25.19 -24.69
C ALA A 345 -34.19 -25.39 -26.10
N SER A 346 -33.01 -26.02 -26.05
CA SER A 346 -32.63 -27.26 -26.77
C SER A 346 -31.92 -27.25 -28.15
N ALA A 347 -31.14 -28.33 -28.33
CA ALA A 347 -30.57 -28.92 -29.56
C ALA A 347 -29.47 -28.17 -30.35
N SER A 348 -28.26 -28.70 -30.26
CA SER A 348 -27.23 -28.59 -31.31
C SER A 348 -27.62 -29.42 -32.56
N LEU A 349 -27.01 -29.17 -33.73
CA LEU A 349 -26.16 -30.12 -34.46
C LEU A 349 -25.51 -29.50 -35.72
N HIS A 350 -24.48 -30.19 -36.22
CA HIS A 350 -23.34 -29.72 -37.01
C HIS A 350 -23.51 -29.36 -38.52
N ALA A 351 -22.66 -28.42 -38.96
CA ALA A 351 -21.69 -28.51 -40.08
C ALA A 351 -22.05 -28.32 -41.59
N THR A 352 -21.29 -27.38 -42.19
CA THR A 352 -20.58 -27.42 -43.49
C THR A 352 -21.32 -27.45 -44.86
N HIS A 353 -21.33 -26.26 -45.47
CA HIS A 353 -20.90 -25.95 -46.87
C HIS A 353 -21.74 -26.37 -48.11
N SER A 354 -22.33 -25.33 -48.74
CA SER A 354 -22.11 -24.93 -50.16
C SER A 354 -22.69 -25.79 -51.31
N PRO A 355 -22.78 -25.28 -52.58
CA PRO A 355 -22.83 -23.88 -53.04
C PRO A 355 -23.95 -23.57 -54.09
N GLY A 356 -24.18 -22.27 -54.36
CA GLY A 356 -24.32 -21.74 -55.72
C GLY A 356 -25.72 -21.47 -56.31
N GLU A 357 -25.93 -20.22 -56.76
CA GLU A 357 -26.51 -19.90 -58.09
C GLU A 357 -26.18 -18.43 -58.46
N THR A 358 -26.50 -17.99 -59.69
CA THR A 358 -25.90 -16.78 -60.31
C THR A 358 -26.89 -15.84 -61.01
N GLY A 359 -26.77 -14.53 -60.75
CA GLY A 359 -27.22 -13.39 -61.57
C GLY A 359 -26.59 -12.10 -61.00
N SER A 360 -26.00 -11.16 -61.76
CA SER A 360 -26.51 -10.35 -62.89
C SER A 360 -27.70 -9.48 -62.47
N GLU A 361 -27.68 -8.14 -62.56
CA GLU A 361 -26.69 -7.18 -63.14
C GLU A 361 -26.62 -5.85 -62.34
N GLU A 362 -25.65 -4.98 -62.68
CA GLU A 362 -25.53 -3.51 -62.42
C GLU A 362 -25.73 -2.92 -60.99
N GLY A 363 -24.89 -1.99 -60.49
CA GLY A 363 -23.63 -1.47 -61.01
C GLY A 363 -23.08 -0.23 -60.27
N SER A 364 -21.78 0.06 -60.49
CA SER A 364 -21.07 1.34 -60.30
C SER A 364 -20.53 1.77 -58.89
N VAL A 365 -19.23 2.13 -58.92
CA VAL A 365 -18.40 2.99 -58.03
C VAL A 365 -18.27 2.75 -56.51
N ASP A 366 -17.19 2.05 -56.12
CA ASP A 366 -15.89 2.61 -55.69
C ASP A 366 -15.83 3.97 -54.95
N LEU A 367 -14.93 4.22 -53.97
CA LEU A 367 -13.95 3.34 -53.31
C LEU A 367 -13.53 3.92 -51.94
N CYS A 368 -12.87 3.08 -51.12
CA CYS A 368 -12.33 3.44 -49.81
C CYS A 368 -11.07 4.32 -49.90
N PHE A 369 -10.78 5.09 -48.83
CA PHE A 369 -9.44 5.64 -48.57
C PHE A 369 -8.98 5.38 -47.12
N SER A 370 -7.83 4.73 -46.99
CA SER A 370 -7.08 4.58 -45.73
C SER A 370 -5.74 5.28 -45.87
N GLY A 371 -5.49 6.31 -45.07
CA GLY A 371 -4.25 7.09 -45.14
C GLY A 371 -3.12 6.50 -44.30
N VAL A 372 -2.01 6.15 -44.95
CA VAL A 372 -0.70 5.92 -44.32
C VAL A 372 0.25 7.01 -44.81
N ALA A 373 0.99 7.64 -43.90
CA ALA A 373 1.92 8.73 -44.23
C ALA A 373 3.34 8.23 -44.47
N ALA A 374 4.06 8.90 -45.38
CA ALA A 374 5.50 8.76 -45.59
C ALA A 374 6.12 10.16 -45.71
N GLU A 375 7.38 10.29 -45.31
CA GLU A 375 8.09 11.57 -45.20
C GLU A 375 8.90 11.90 -46.47
N VAL A 376 8.86 13.15 -46.94
CA VAL A 376 9.94 13.77 -47.73
C VAL A 376 10.07 15.25 -47.31
N ALA A 377 11.29 15.77 -47.24
CA ALA A 377 11.59 17.14 -46.82
C ALA A 377 11.50 18.18 -47.95
N GLY A 378 11.38 19.46 -47.59
CA GLY A 378 11.47 20.59 -48.52
C GLY A 378 11.48 21.94 -47.80
N GLU A 379 12.61 22.64 -47.81
CA GLU A 379 12.76 23.95 -47.15
C GLU A 379 12.28 25.12 -48.03
N ARG A 380 11.55 26.09 -47.44
CA ARG A 380 11.68 27.53 -47.72
C ARG A 380 10.80 28.37 -46.77
N CYS A 381 11.27 29.58 -46.45
CA CYS A 381 10.68 30.46 -45.44
C CYS A 381 9.56 31.35 -45.98
N ARG A 382 8.54 31.61 -45.14
CA ARG A 382 7.81 32.90 -44.94
C ARG A 382 6.94 32.71 -43.69
N GLU A 383 7.15 33.40 -42.56
CA GLU A 383 7.11 34.85 -42.24
C GLU A 383 5.75 35.26 -41.62
N ARG A 384 5.67 36.43 -40.96
CA ARG A 384 4.73 36.70 -39.85
C ARG A 384 3.47 37.47 -40.26
N ALA A 385 2.42 37.38 -39.43
CA ALA A 385 1.22 38.21 -39.54
C ALA A 385 0.81 38.87 -38.20
N HIS A 386 1.02 40.19 -38.12
CA HIS A 386 0.04 41.16 -37.61
C HIS A 386 -0.46 41.95 -38.86
N THR A 387 -1.54 42.73 -38.94
CA THR A 387 -2.35 43.59 -38.05
C THR A 387 -3.77 43.67 -38.68
N ARG A 388 -4.90 43.88 -37.98
CA ARG A 388 -5.50 45.15 -37.49
C ARG A 388 -5.68 46.26 -38.55
N GLU A 389 -6.92 46.73 -38.73
CA GLU A 389 -7.35 47.91 -39.51
C GLU A 389 -8.47 48.69 -38.76
N ASP A 390 -8.72 49.95 -39.13
CA ASP A 390 -9.62 50.92 -38.45
C ASP A 390 -10.41 51.80 -39.49
N GLN A 391 -11.34 52.66 -39.03
CA GLN A 391 -12.21 53.61 -39.81
C GLN A 391 -11.46 54.87 -40.34
N PRO A 392 -11.99 55.70 -41.31
CA PRO A 392 -13.09 56.73 -41.19
C PRO A 392 -13.96 56.82 -42.50
N PRO A 393 -14.67 57.90 -42.95
CA PRO A 393 -15.10 59.21 -42.37
C PRO A 393 -16.66 59.47 -42.47
N ALA A 394 -17.15 60.72 -42.63
CA ALA A 394 -18.60 61.08 -42.54
C ALA A 394 -19.05 62.46 -43.17
N ALA A 395 -20.38 62.70 -43.14
CA ALA A 395 -21.14 64.01 -43.16
C ALA A 395 -21.36 64.75 -44.51
N PRO A 396 -22.26 65.78 -44.64
CA PRO A 396 -23.17 66.40 -43.64
C PRO A 396 -24.67 66.64 -44.05
N GLY A 397 -25.51 67.09 -43.09
CA GLY A 397 -26.87 67.67 -43.27
C GLY A 397 -28.07 66.76 -42.89
N GLU A 398 -29.30 67.24 -42.62
CA GLU A 398 -29.77 68.60 -42.21
C GLU A 398 -31.17 68.56 -41.50
N GLN A 399 -32.08 69.55 -41.66
CA GLN A 399 -33.28 69.78 -40.81
C GLN A 399 -34.49 70.43 -41.57
N PRO A 400 -35.69 70.64 -40.96
CA PRO A 400 -36.23 70.23 -39.64
C PRO A 400 -37.42 69.22 -39.80
N ALA A 401 -38.39 68.93 -38.91
CA ALA A 401 -38.85 69.40 -37.58
C ALA A 401 -39.58 68.20 -36.87
N SER A 402 -40.33 68.25 -35.75
CA SER A 402 -40.75 69.31 -34.79
C SER A 402 -41.25 68.71 -33.45
N ALA A 403 -41.47 69.56 -32.44
CA ALA A 403 -42.26 69.39 -31.20
C ALA A 403 -41.92 68.28 -30.16
N ALA A 404 -41.98 68.70 -28.88
CA ALA A 404 -41.98 67.92 -27.61
C ALA A 404 -40.66 67.31 -27.08
N VAL A 405 -40.48 67.48 -25.75
CA VAL A 405 -39.29 67.30 -24.87
C VAL A 405 -39.85 67.20 -23.41
N PRO A 406 -39.24 66.55 -22.38
CA PRO A 406 -37.86 66.04 -22.23
C PRO A 406 -37.67 64.56 -21.78
N ASP A 407 -36.39 64.17 -21.74
CA ASP A 407 -35.66 63.16 -20.95
C ASP A 407 -36.35 62.15 -20.00
N GLY A 408 -35.74 60.94 -19.92
CA GLY A 408 -35.57 60.24 -18.63
C GLY A 408 -35.71 58.70 -18.64
N PRO A 409 -34.61 57.94 -18.56
CA PRO A 409 -34.65 56.50 -18.25
C PRO A 409 -34.48 56.22 -16.73
N LEU A 410 -35.14 55.14 -16.25
CA LEU A 410 -34.94 54.37 -14.99
C LEU A 410 -36.17 54.25 -14.06
N ARG A 411 -36.31 53.05 -13.45
CA ARG A 411 -37.06 52.70 -12.22
C ARG A 411 -38.61 52.68 -12.25
N GLY A 412 -39.15 52.04 -11.20
CA GLY A 412 -40.55 51.64 -10.97
C GLY A 412 -40.58 50.30 -10.22
N GLU A 413 -40.05 50.17 -9.00
CA GLU A 413 -40.48 50.72 -7.69
C GLU A 413 -41.64 49.95 -7.01
N GLN A 414 -41.56 49.88 -5.68
CA GLN A 414 -42.30 49.04 -4.72
C GLN A 414 -43.83 49.21 -4.61
N PRO A 415 -44.51 48.21 -4.01
CA PRO A 415 -45.55 48.41 -2.99
C PRO A 415 -44.95 48.49 -1.57
N THR A 416 -45.52 49.34 -0.71
CA THR A 416 -44.79 49.95 0.41
C THR A 416 -45.59 49.97 1.72
N THR A 417 -45.01 49.48 2.83
CA THR A 417 -45.37 49.73 4.26
C THR A 417 -46.75 49.24 4.78
N LEU A 418 -47.06 48.99 6.07
CA LEU A 418 -46.37 48.84 7.39
C LEU A 418 -47.38 48.11 8.36
N PRO A 419 -47.14 47.81 9.68
CA PRO A 419 -46.16 48.38 10.63
C PRO A 419 -45.20 47.41 11.36
N SER A 420 -44.17 48.03 11.95
CA SER A 420 -43.25 47.50 12.98
C SER A 420 -43.96 47.36 14.34
N PRO A 421 -43.42 46.68 15.39
CA PRO A 421 -42.02 46.71 15.91
C PRO A 421 -41.42 45.29 16.13
N ARG A 422 -40.22 44.99 16.66
CA ARG A 422 -38.92 45.65 17.02
C ARG A 422 -37.90 44.50 17.27
N THR A 423 -36.56 44.59 17.16
CA THR A 423 -35.61 45.61 16.67
C THR A 423 -34.34 44.90 16.14
N SER A 424 -33.50 45.60 15.37
CA SER A 424 -32.08 45.28 15.09
C SER A 424 -31.17 46.01 16.12
N PRO A 425 -29.82 46.16 15.99
CA PRO A 425 -28.85 45.61 15.01
C PRO A 425 -27.67 44.89 15.72
N GLU A 426 -26.52 44.52 15.13
CA GLU A 426 -25.96 44.62 13.76
C GLU A 426 -25.47 43.20 13.28
N ASN A 427 -24.71 42.96 12.21
CA ASN A 427 -24.14 43.78 11.11
C ASN A 427 -24.09 42.95 9.81
N GLY A 428 -23.97 43.62 8.66
CA GLY A 428 -23.89 43.05 7.31
C GLY A 428 -24.77 43.86 6.34
N VAL A 429 -24.43 44.04 5.06
CA VAL A 429 -23.38 43.44 4.22
C VAL A 429 -22.99 44.44 3.12
N SER A 430 -21.68 44.67 2.87
CA SER A 430 -21.20 45.06 1.52
C SER A 430 -19.66 45.05 1.39
N ALA A 431 -19.10 44.20 0.51
CA ALA A 431 -17.95 44.52 -0.37
C ALA A 431 -17.41 43.27 -1.12
N TRP A 432 -17.86 43.03 -2.35
CA TRP A 432 -17.15 42.13 -3.29
C TRP A 432 -15.90 42.83 -3.91
N ARG A 433 -15.04 43.40 -3.07
CA ARG A 433 -13.67 43.78 -3.47
C ARG A 433 -12.76 42.56 -3.29
N LYS A 434 -11.94 42.25 -4.30
CA LYS A 434 -10.86 41.25 -4.20
C LYS A 434 -9.84 41.73 -3.17
N ALA A 435 -9.98 41.29 -1.92
CA ALA A 435 -9.08 41.70 -0.85
C ALA A 435 -7.63 41.20 -1.13
N ARG A 436 -6.68 42.14 -1.29
CA ARG A 436 -5.26 41.84 -1.06
C ARG A 436 -5.12 41.29 0.36
N ILE A 437 -4.17 40.37 0.57
CA ILE A 437 -3.85 39.86 1.91
C ILE A 437 -3.21 41.02 2.71
N ARG A 438 -4.03 41.75 3.47
CA ARG A 438 -3.62 42.95 4.24
C ARG A 438 -2.81 42.64 5.51
N ARG A 439 -2.86 41.40 6.01
CA ARG A 439 -1.99 40.91 7.08
C ARG A 439 -1.28 39.65 6.60
N LEU A 440 0.04 39.71 6.61
CA LEU A 440 0.93 38.59 6.30
C LEU A 440 0.86 37.56 7.44
N PRO A 441 0.79 36.23 7.18
CA PRO A 441 0.83 35.22 8.25
C PRO A 441 2.14 35.33 9.05
N ALA A 442 2.08 35.10 10.37
CA ALA A 442 3.24 35.29 11.26
C ALA A 442 4.48 34.51 10.80
N GLU A 443 4.31 33.24 10.41
CA GLU A 443 5.36 32.36 9.86
C GLU A 443 6.05 32.88 8.59
N ALA A 444 5.43 33.84 7.89
CA ALA A 444 5.99 34.47 6.69
C ALA A 444 6.34 35.94 6.93
N ALA A 445 6.10 36.47 8.13
CA ALA A 445 6.18 37.89 8.43
C ALA A 445 7.62 38.41 8.46
N GLY A 446 8.58 37.68 9.02
CA GLY A 446 9.99 38.04 8.93
C GLY A 446 10.52 37.87 7.51
N VAL A 447 10.29 36.70 6.89
CA VAL A 447 10.78 36.38 5.53
C VAL A 447 10.32 37.37 4.45
N LEU A 448 9.04 37.76 4.45
CA LEU A 448 8.47 38.64 3.41
C LEU A 448 8.29 40.09 3.86
N GLY A 449 8.39 40.38 5.17
CA GLY A 449 8.33 41.74 5.73
C GLY A 449 9.68 42.47 5.80
N GLY A 450 10.81 41.75 5.63
CA GLY A 450 12.14 42.35 5.44
C GLY A 450 12.32 43.00 4.05
N LEU A 451 13.54 42.98 3.50
CA LEU A 451 13.86 43.63 2.21
C LEU A 451 13.08 43.08 0.99
N ALA A 452 12.35 41.97 1.14
CA ALA A 452 11.41 41.44 0.16
C ALA A 452 10.07 42.19 0.08
N TRP A 453 9.76 43.08 1.04
CA TRP A 453 8.49 43.79 1.15
C TRP A 453 8.10 44.65 -0.09
N PRO A 454 9.02 45.36 -0.77
CA PRO A 454 8.70 46.06 -2.02
C PRO A 454 8.28 45.12 -3.15
N LEU A 455 8.93 43.95 -3.26
CA LEU A 455 8.53 42.90 -4.21
C LEU A 455 7.16 42.33 -3.88
N TRP A 456 6.84 42.14 -2.60
CA TRP A 456 5.54 41.67 -2.14
C TRP A 456 4.42 42.67 -2.47
N HIS A 457 4.66 43.96 -2.27
CA HIS A 457 3.71 45.03 -2.58
C HIS A 457 3.36 45.14 -4.08
N ARG A 458 4.29 44.75 -4.97
CA ARG A 458 4.09 44.72 -6.44
C ARG A 458 3.26 43.52 -6.93
N ILE A 459 2.67 42.72 -6.03
CA ILE A 459 1.90 41.50 -6.37
C ILE A 459 0.41 41.70 -6.05
N ASP A 460 -0.34 42.22 -7.02
CA ASP A 460 -1.76 42.55 -6.89
C ASP A 460 -2.70 41.35 -6.81
N ARG A 461 -2.29 40.22 -7.39
CA ARG A 461 -3.16 39.04 -7.52
C ARG A 461 -3.10 38.22 -6.23
N ALA A 462 -4.18 38.22 -5.44
CA ALA A 462 -4.29 37.42 -4.22
C ALA A 462 -3.98 35.92 -4.42
N GLY A 463 -4.25 35.36 -5.60
CA GLY A 463 -3.82 33.99 -5.96
C GLY A 463 -2.29 33.82 -6.06
N ALA A 464 -1.57 34.82 -6.56
CA ALA A 464 -0.10 34.82 -6.59
C ALA A 464 0.50 35.02 -5.18
N GLN A 465 -0.12 35.89 -4.36
CA GLN A 465 0.22 36.01 -2.93
C GLN A 465 0.08 34.65 -2.21
N LYS A 466 -1.04 33.94 -2.41
CA LYS A 466 -1.24 32.58 -1.87
C LYS A 466 -0.21 31.55 -2.40
N LEU A 467 0.18 31.61 -3.67
CA LEU A 467 1.20 30.72 -4.24
C LEU A 467 2.59 30.93 -3.63
N ILE A 468 2.98 32.19 -3.39
CA ILE A 468 4.26 32.54 -2.76
C ILE A 468 4.26 32.15 -1.28
N LEU A 469 3.15 32.36 -0.55
CA LEU A 469 3.01 31.85 0.83
C LEU A 469 3.11 30.32 0.90
N LYS A 470 2.39 29.59 0.03
CA LYS A 470 2.55 28.11 -0.11
C LYS A 470 3.98 27.68 -0.50
N ALA A 471 4.81 28.57 -1.03
CA ALA A 471 6.23 28.31 -1.33
C ALA A 471 7.16 28.66 -0.14
N VAL A 472 6.91 29.76 0.58
CA VAL A 472 7.65 30.14 1.80
C VAL A 472 7.49 29.06 2.87
N THR A 473 6.27 28.69 3.26
CA THR A 473 6.02 27.64 4.26
C THR A 473 6.67 26.30 3.87
N ARG A 474 6.73 25.98 2.57
CA ARG A 474 7.38 24.78 2.05
C ARG A 474 8.91 24.82 2.22
N GLU A 475 9.55 25.96 1.96
CA GLU A 475 11.01 26.09 2.18
C GLU A 475 11.34 26.16 3.67
N LEU A 476 10.54 26.84 4.49
CA LEU A 476 10.68 26.82 5.96
C LEU A 476 10.64 25.38 6.51
N ALA A 477 9.65 24.58 6.09
CA ALA A 477 9.55 23.17 6.50
C ALA A 477 10.77 22.33 6.05
N LYS A 478 11.33 22.57 4.85
CA LYS A 478 12.55 21.91 4.37
C LYS A 478 13.82 22.32 5.11
N ILE A 479 13.88 23.54 5.64
CA ILE A 479 15.03 24.03 6.41
C ILE A 479 14.91 23.52 7.85
N SER A 480 13.74 23.71 8.47
CA SER A 480 13.41 23.21 9.82
C SER A 480 13.68 21.71 9.96
N GLY A 481 13.26 20.88 9.00
CA GLY A 481 13.55 19.44 8.95
C GLY A 481 15.03 19.05 8.76
N ARG A 482 15.97 20.02 8.76
CA ARG A 482 17.43 19.78 8.68
C ARG A 482 18.24 20.47 9.77
N ILE A 483 17.81 21.64 10.27
CA ILE A 483 18.56 22.45 11.24
C ILE A 483 17.77 22.83 12.50
N GLY A 484 16.52 22.38 12.63
CA GLY A 484 15.59 22.83 13.67
C GLY A 484 14.78 24.06 13.28
N PRO A 485 13.64 24.31 13.94
CA PRO A 485 12.72 25.39 13.59
C PRO A 485 13.32 26.78 13.81
N ASP A 486 14.11 26.96 14.88
CA ASP A 486 14.53 28.26 15.43
C ASP A 486 15.42 29.06 14.47
N LEU A 487 16.17 28.36 13.62
CA LEU A 487 17.04 28.94 12.60
C LEU A 487 16.39 29.01 11.20
N ALA A 488 15.24 28.35 11.00
CA ALA A 488 14.67 28.14 9.67
C ALA A 488 14.21 29.44 8.99
N GLU A 489 13.58 30.35 9.75
CA GLU A 489 13.19 31.67 9.24
C GLU A 489 14.40 32.54 8.93
N GLN A 490 15.37 32.61 9.84
CA GLN A 490 16.60 33.41 9.68
C GLN A 490 17.46 32.95 8.49
N VAL A 491 17.47 31.65 8.17
CA VAL A 491 18.14 31.11 6.99
C VAL A 491 17.36 31.44 5.72
N LEU A 492 16.03 31.32 5.71
CA LEU A 492 15.24 31.65 4.53
C LEU A 492 15.24 33.16 4.21
N LEU A 493 15.22 34.01 5.23
CA LEU A 493 15.37 35.46 5.08
C LEU A 493 16.73 35.80 4.45
N ARG A 494 17.84 35.36 5.05
CA ARG A 494 19.20 35.59 4.51
C ARG A 494 19.37 35.06 3.08
N ARG A 495 18.75 33.91 2.73
CA ARG A 495 18.71 33.39 1.34
C ARG A 495 18.05 34.39 0.39
N VAL A 496 16.87 34.90 0.76
CA VAL A 496 16.11 35.84 -0.07
C VAL A 496 16.85 37.17 -0.20
N GLU A 497 17.40 37.71 0.88
CA GLU A 497 18.15 38.97 0.91
C GLU A 497 19.43 38.91 0.09
N ALA A 498 20.28 37.90 0.29
CA ALA A 498 21.54 37.75 -0.45
C ALA A 498 21.31 37.60 -1.96
N ARG A 499 20.23 36.91 -2.36
CA ARG A 499 19.84 36.77 -3.77
C ARG A 499 19.23 38.04 -4.34
N LEU A 500 18.51 38.82 -3.53
CA LEU A 500 17.95 40.10 -3.95
C LEU A 500 19.04 41.15 -4.15
N ALA A 501 20.03 41.21 -3.26
CA ALA A 501 21.22 42.04 -3.42
C ALA A 501 22.03 41.65 -4.67
N ALA A 502 22.24 40.34 -4.90
CA ALA A 502 22.94 39.83 -6.08
C ALA A 502 22.22 40.09 -7.42
N ASP A 503 20.92 40.39 -7.39
CA ASP A 503 20.10 40.71 -8.57
C ASP A 503 19.89 42.23 -8.76
N GLY A 504 20.59 43.08 -8.00
CA GLY A 504 20.50 44.54 -8.11
C GLY A 504 19.39 45.20 -7.29
N GLY A 505 18.85 44.49 -6.29
CA GLY A 505 17.79 45.00 -5.41
C GLY A 505 16.37 44.83 -5.97
N PRO A 506 15.34 45.31 -5.25
CA PRO A 506 13.94 45.06 -5.60
C PRO A 506 13.50 45.66 -6.93
N GLU A 507 14.01 46.84 -7.31
CA GLU A 507 13.57 47.52 -8.54
C GLU A 507 14.07 46.83 -9.81
N ALA A 508 15.26 46.21 -9.78
CA ALA A 508 15.80 45.43 -10.90
C ALA A 508 14.98 44.15 -11.21
N VAL A 509 14.20 43.64 -10.25
CA VAL A 509 13.36 42.44 -10.44
C VAL A 509 12.10 42.80 -11.23
N THR A 510 12.12 42.54 -12.54
CA THR A 510 10.98 42.82 -13.44
C THR A 510 9.77 41.90 -13.23
N GLN A 511 9.96 40.65 -12.78
CA GLN A 511 8.88 39.70 -12.54
C GLN A 511 8.92 39.09 -11.12
N PRO A 512 8.39 39.79 -10.08
CA PRO A 512 8.45 39.34 -8.68
C PRO A 512 7.97 37.90 -8.44
N ILE A 513 6.85 37.49 -9.05
CA ILE A 513 6.28 36.14 -8.89
C ILE A 513 7.22 35.07 -9.45
N GLY A 514 7.76 35.30 -10.66
CA GLY A 514 8.71 34.40 -11.30
C GLY A 514 10.02 34.31 -10.52
N TRP A 515 10.47 35.45 -9.98
CA TRP A 515 11.65 35.55 -9.14
C TRP A 515 11.52 34.72 -7.86
N PHE A 516 10.49 34.94 -7.04
CA PHE A 516 10.27 34.18 -5.80
C PHE A 516 10.22 32.67 -6.06
N LEU A 517 9.46 32.22 -7.06
CA LEU A 517 9.21 30.81 -7.31
C LEU A 517 10.37 30.06 -7.99
N LYS A 518 11.23 30.73 -8.76
CA LYS A 518 12.35 30.09 -9.49
C LYS A 518 13.74 30.38 -8.93
N ARG A 519 13.94 31.53 -8.26
CA ARG A 519 15.27 32.06 -7.90
C ARG A 519 15.38 32.45 -6.43
N GLY A 520 14.43 33.20 -5.89
CA GLY A 520 14.44 33.67 -4.51
C GLY A 520 14.32 32.55 -3.48
N LEU A 521 13.21 31.81 -3.49
CA LEU A 521 12.89 30.84 -2.43
C LEU A 521 13.61 29.48 -2.53
N PRO A 522 13.71 28.79 -3.69
CA PRO A 522 14.20 27.40 -3.72
C PRO A 522 15.68 27.27 -3.34
N GLN A 523 16.02 26.32 -2.45
CA GLN A 523 17.41 25.89 -2.24
C GLN A 523 18.02 25.35 -3.57
N ARG A 524 19.22 25.78 -3.96
CA ARG A 524 19.88 25.30 -5.19
C ARG A 524 20.52 23.93 -4.96
N GLY A 525 19.95 22.88 -5.56
CA GLY A 525 20.39 21.48 -5.40
C GLY A 525 21.70 21.11 -6.12
N SER A 526 22.69 22.01 -6.19
CA SER A 526 23.97 21.80 -6.87
C SER A 526 25.11 21.32 -5.96
N CYS A 527 24.82 21.03 -4.69
CA CYS A 527 25.77 20.49 -3.71
C CYS A 527 25.26 19.16 -3.16
N ILE A 528 26.17 18.23 -2.84
CA ILE A 528 25.84 16.93 -2.25
C ILE A 528 25.55 17.01 -0.74
N GLU A 529 26.07 18.02 -0.04
CA GLU A 529 25.69 18.30 1.36
C GLU A 529 24.30 18.95 1.40
N THR A 530 23.33 18.21 1.91
CA THR A 530 21.91 18.61 2.02
C THR A 530 21.68 19.88 2.85
N ARG A 531 22.61 20.23 3.76
CA ARG A 531 22.62 21.44 4.58
C ARG A 531 23.30 22.64 3.91
N CYS A 532 23.84 22.48 2.70
CA CYS A 532 24.42 23.58 1.93
C CYS A 532 23.32 24.40 1.24
N ASP A 533 23.42 25.72 1.30
CA ASP A 533 22.59 26.68 0.58
C ASP A 533 23.50 27.75 -0.05
N ASP A 534 23.50 27.80 -1.38
CA ASP A 534 24.36 28.64 -2.24
C ASP A 534 25.86 28.68 -1.91
N GLY A 535 26.39 27.69 -1.20
CA GLY A 535 27.80 27.57 -0.81
C GLY A 535 28.08 27.74 0.68
N THR A 536 27.05 28.00 1.49
CA THR A 536 27.13 28.17 2.95
C THR A 536 26.36 27.06 3.66
N LEU A 537 26.83 26.60 4.82
CA LEU A 537 26.11 25.64 5.66
C LEU A 537 25.01 26.36 6.47
N MET A 538 23.78 25.87 6.38
CA MET A 538 22.61 26.50 7.02
C MET A 538 22.64 26.43 8.56
N ASP A 539 23.37 25.47 9.14
CA ASP A 539 23.47 25.25 10.60
C ASP A 539 24.52 26.16 11.28
N THR A 540 25.66 26.36 10.62
CA THR A 540 26.86 27.00 11.18
C THR A 540 27.18 28.36 10.55
N GLY A 541 26.54 28.70 9.44
CA GLY A 541 26.85 29.92 8.67
C GLY A 541 28.22 29.90 7.98
N GLN A 542 28.96 28.78 8.07
CA GLN A 542 30.31 28.65 7.52
C GLN A 542 30.29 28.24 6.03
N PRO A 543 31.33 28.53 5.24
CA PRO A 543 31.46 28.02 3.89
C PRO A 543 31.36 26.49 3.84
N CYS A 544 30.56 25.96 2.92
CA CYS A 544 30.35 24.53 2.77
C CYS A 544 31.61 23.83 2.22
N PRO A 545 32.20 22.84 2.92
CA PRO A 545 33.40 22.14 2.46
C PRO A 545 33.23 21.44 1.11
N SER A 546 32.04 20.93 0.77
CA SER A 546 31.79 20.36 -0.56
C SER A 546 31.79 21.42 -1.66
N CYS A 547 31.19 22.58 -1.44
CA CYS A 547 31.25 23.68 -2.41
C CYS A 547 32.66 24.25 -2.52
N GLN A 548 33.41 24.37 -1.41
CA GLN A 548 34.82 24.71 -1.43
C GLN A 548 35.64 23.69 -2.24
N LEU A 549 35.45 22.39 -2.03
CA LEU A 549 36.14 21.34 -2.78
C LEU A 549 35.84 21.42 -4.28
N HIS A 550 34.58 21.62 -4.67
CA HIS A 550 34.21 21.83 -6.08
C HIS A 550 34.79 23.12 -6.66
N LEU A 551 34.89 24.21 -5.88
CA LEU A 551 35.52 25.46 -6.31
C LEU A 551 37.04 25.31 -6.43
N THR A 552 37.69 24.62 -5.51
CA THR A 552 39.12 24.30 -5.54
C THR A 552 39.45 23.40 -6.73
N GLY A 553 38.65 22.35 -7.00
CA GLY A 553 38.79 21.53 -8.20
C GLY A 553 38.64 22.34 -9.50
N LYS A 554 37.64 23.22 -9.59
CA LYS A 554 37.48 24.14 -10.74
C LYS A 554 38.62 25.16 -10.87
N ARG A 555 39.19 25.64 -9.76
CA ARG A 555 40.36 26.54 -9.74
C ARG A 555 41.63 25.81 -10.15
N ALA A 556 41.83 24.58 -9.69
CA ALA A 556 42.94 23.71 -10.08
C ALA A 556 42.88 23.37 -11.58
N LEU A 557 41.71 22.99 -12.10
CA LEU A 557 41.51 22.74 -13.53
C LEU A 557 41.78 23.99 -14.39
N ARG A 558 41.26 25.16 -13.99
CA ARG A 558 41.52 26.43 -14.67
C ARG A 558 42.98 26.87 -14.62
N ARG A 559 43.71 26.50 -13.55
CA ARG A 559 45.14 26.72 -13.44
C ARG A 559 45.90 25.76 -14.36
N ALA A 560 45.68 24.46 -14.24
CA ALA A 560 46.31 23.44 -15.08
C ALA A 560 46.15 23.73 -16.58
N ILE A 561 44.93 24.10 -17.04
CA ILE A 561 44.69 24.48 -18.45
C ILE A 561 45.43 25.78 -18.84
N ARG A 562 45.58 26.75 -17.93
CA ARG A 562 46.35 27.98 -18.20
C ARG A 562 47.84 27.68 -18.28
N ASP A 563 48.36 26.93 -17.32
CA ASP A 563 49.79 26.60 -17.23
C ASP A 563 50.20 25.73 -18.44
N ASP A 564 49.32 24.83 -18.89
CA ASP A 564 49.43 24.02 -20.10
C ASP A 564 49.40 24.87 -21.40
N VAL A 565 48.47 25.83 -21.51
CA VAL A 565 48.44 26.76 -22.66
C VAL A 565 49.67 27.66 -22.69
N ALA A 566 50.10 28.20 -21.55
CA ALA A 566 51.30 29.04 -21.48
C ALA A 566 52.59 28.27 -21.82
N ALA A 567 52.67 26.99 -21.46
CA ALA A 567 53.78 26.12 -21.84
C ALA A 567 53.77 25.72 -23.33
N GLN A 568 52.59 25.63 -23.97
CA GLN A 568 52.43 25.27 -25.38
C GLN A 568 52.45 26.48 -26.34
N MET A 569 52.20 27.69 -25.84
CA MET A 569 52.09 28.93 -26.63
C MET A 569 52.91 30.08 -26.00
N PRO A 570 54.23 29.92 -25.81
CA PRO A 570 55.06 30.89 -25.09
C PRO A 570 55.15 32.26 -25.77
N ASP A 571 55.17 32.29 -27.11
CA ASP A 571 55.31 33.51 -27.91
C ASP A 571 53.95 34.18 -28.25
N ALA A 572 52.83 33.59 -27.83
CA ALA A 572 51.49 34.11 -28.12
C ALA A 572 51.10 35.27 -27.20
N THR A 573 50.25 36.18 -27.69
CA THR A 573 49.76 37.30 -26.89
C THR A 573 48.84 36.84 -25.75
N GLU A 574 48.70 37.66 -24.71
CA GLU A 574 47.77 37.37 -23.61
C GLU A 574 46.32 37.14 -24.10
N GLU A 575 45.88 37.80 -25.17
CA GLU A 575 44.52 37.67 -25.68
C GLU A 575 44.30 36.32 -26.39
N GLU A 576 45.28 35.85 -27.18
CA GLU A 576 45.28 34.52 -27.79
C GLU A 576 45.33 33.42 -26.71
N GLN A 577 46.22 33.54 -25.72
CA GLN A 577 46.29 32.59 -24.60
C GLN A 577 44.98 32.55 -23.79
N ARG A 578 44.33 33.70 -23.56
CA ARG A 578 43.01 33.75 -22.89
C ARG A 578 41.91 33.06 -23.71
N ALA A 579 41.89 33.28 -25.03
CA ALA A 579 40.91 32.66 -25.93
C ALA A 579 41.06 31.13 -25.97
N GLU A 580 42.28 30.62 -26.05
CA GLU A 580 42.58 29.18 -26.05
C GLU A 580 42.26 28.52 -24.68
N VAL A 581 42.57 29.18 -23.57
CA VAL A 581 42.14 28.71 -22.24
C VAL A 581 40.62 28.59 -22.14
N GLU A 582 39.85 29.52 -22.72
CA GLU A 582 38.39 29.39 -22.77
C GLU A 582 37.92 28.28 -23.74
N ALA A 583 38.61 28.07 -24.86
CA ALA A 583 38.33 26.97 -25.79
C ALA A 583 38.52 25.60 -25.11
N ARG A 584 39.67 25.37 -24.45
CA ARG A 584 39.96 24.13 -23.70
C ARG A 584 39.00 23.91 -22.54
N LEU A 585 38.64 24.97 -21.80
CA LEU A 585 37.63 24.87 -20.73
C LEU A 585 36.25 24.47 -21.28
N ARG A 586 35.82 25.03 -22.42
CA ARG A 586 34.56 24.64 -23.09
C ARG A 586 34.61 23.18 -23.54
N ALA A 587 35.69 22.76 -24.21
CA ALA A 587 35.90 21.37 -24.65
C ALA A 587 35.84 20.36 -23.49
N HIS A 588 36.54 20.63 -22.38
CA HIS A 588 36.49 19.78 -21.18
C HIS A 588 35.07 19.69 -20.60
N THR A 589 34.28 20.78 -20.59
CA THR A 589 32.89 20.70 -20.11
C THR A 589 31.97 19.91 -21.04
N ALA A 590 32.22 19.92 -22.35
CA ALA A 590 31.48 19.11 -23.32
C ALA A 590 31.80 17.61 -23.17
N ALA A 591 33.08 17.24 -23.06
CA ALA A 591 33.52 15.86 -22.84
C ALA A 591 32.90 15.26 -21.56
N ALA A 592 32.98 15.96 -20.43
CA ALA A 592 32.39 15.51 -19.17
C ALA A 592 30.84 15.34 -19.24
N HIS A 593 30.16 16.11 -20.11
CA HIS A 593 28.72 15.92 -20.35
C HIS A 593 28.45 14.65 -21.17
N GLN A 594 29.25 14.38 -22.21
CA GLN A 594 29.15 13.18 -23.04
C GLN A 594 29.43 11.90 -22.25
N GLU A 595 30.47 11.89 -21.40
CA GLU A 595 30.76 10.78 -20.49
C GLU A 595 29.58 10.50 -19.54
N ALA A 596 29.02 11.55 -18.94
CA ALA A 596 27.88 11.42 -18.04
C ALA A 596 26.62 10.90 -18.78
N GLU A 597 26.46 11.20 -20.08
CA GLU A 597 25.43 10.56 -20.91
C GLU A 597 25.74 9.09 -21.20
N ALA A 598 26.97 8.75 -21.58
CA ALA A 598 27.38 7.37 -21.86
C ALA A 598 27.17 6.47 -20.64
N GLN A 599 27.51 6.95 -19.44
CA GLN A 599 27.25 6.28 -18.16
C GLN A 599 25.74 6.08 -17.92
N ARG A 600 24.90 7.09 -18.18
CA ARG A 600 23.43 6.98 -18.09
C ARG A 600 22.87 5.94 -19.07
N ARG A 601 23.36 5.91 -20.31
CA ARG A 601 22.97 4.93 -21.34
C ARG A 601 23.39 3.51 -20.94
N HIS A 602 24.61 3.32 -20.43
CA HIS A 602 25.10 2.02 -19.95
C HIS A 602 24.26 1.49 -18.77
N ALA A 603 24.01 2.32 -17.75
CA ALA A 603 23.19 1.95 -16.60
C ALA A 603 21.74 1.59 -17.00
N ALA A 604 21.17 2.29 -17.99
CA ALA A 604 19.85 1.95 -18.54
C ALA A 604 19.86 0.60 -19.27
N ALA A 605 20.87 0.33 -20.10
CA ALA A 605 21.02 -0.94 -20.80
C ALA A 605 21.24 -2.13 -19.84
N GLU A 606 22.01 -1.94 -18.77
CA GLU A 606 22.17 -2.97 -17.73
C GLU A 606 20.86 -3.21 -16.96
N ALA A 607 20.10 -2.16 -16.67
CA ALA A 607 18.78 -2.27 -16.05
C ALA A 607 17.72 -2.92 -16.97
N ALA A 608 17.91 -2.91 -18.29
CA ALA A 608 17.10 -3.68 -19.24
C ALA A 608 17.45 -5.17 -19.20
N ARG A 609 18.74 -5.52 -19.37
CA ARG A 609 19.24 -6.91 -19.29
C ARG A 609 18.85 -7.62 -17.99
N ARG A 610 18.88 -6.90 -16.86
CA ARG A 610 18.44 -7.41 -15.54
C ARG A 610 16.93 -7.72 -15.48
N ARG A 611 16.08 -7.09 -16.30
CA ARG A 611 14.64 -7.39 -16.40
C ARG A 611 14.39 -8.58 -17.31
N GLU A 612 15.02 -8.58 -18.48
CA GLU A 612 14.97 -9.68 -19.45
C GLU A 612 15.30 -11.02 -18.78
N ALA A 613 16.40 -11.08 -18.01
CA ALA A 613 16.78 -12.27 -17.25
C ALA A 613 15.76 -12.70 -16.17
N ILE A 614 15.06 -11.76 -15.54
CA ILE A 614 13.99 -12.06 -14.55
C ILE A 614 12.73 -12.58 -15.26
N GLU A 615 12.40 -12.03 -16.42
CA GLU A 615 11.25 -12.47 -17.23
C GLU A 615 11.50 -13.83 -17.87
N GLU A 616 12.71 -14.12 -18.33
CA GLU A 616 13.13 -15.45 -18.77
C GLU A 616 13.08 -16.46 -17.61
N GLN A 617 13.66 -16.13 -16.43
CA GLN A 617 13.62 -17.01 -15.26
C GLN A 617 12.17 -17.34 -14.84
N ARG A 618 11.26 -16.36 -14.93
CA ARG A 618 9.82 -16.57 -14.66
C ARG A 618 9.15 -17.44 -15.72
N ALA A 619 9.51 -17.33 -16.99
CA ALA A 619 9.01 -18.22 -18.05
C ALA A 619 9.51 -19.66 -17.84
N GLN A 620 10.81 -19.85 -17.57
CA GLN A 620 11.40 -21.14 -17.24
C GLN A 620 10.76 -21.78 -16.01
N GLN A 621 10.46 -20.99 -14.97
CA GLN A 621 9.71 -21.46 -13.80
C GLN A 621 8.28 -21.86 -14.17
N GLN A 622 7.53 -21.00 -14.87
CA GLN A 622 6.13 -21.28 -15.23
C GLN A 622 5.96 -22.58 -16.04
N ALA A 623 6.88 -22.86 -16.95
CA ALA A 623 6.89 -24.09 -17.76
C ALA A 623 7.03 -25.39 -16.95
N GLN A 624 7.50 -25.34 -15.69
CA GLN A 624 7.71 -26.55 -14.87
C GLN A 624 6.38 -27.27 -14.57
N PRO A 625 6.29 -28.59 -14.78
CA PRO A 625 5.09 -29.35 -14.44
C PRO A 625 4.90 -29.45 -12.92
N CYS A 626 3.68 -29.78 -12.50
CA CYS A 626 3.36 -30.03 -11.10
C CYS A 626 4.04 -31.33 -10.63
N ARG A 627 4.86 -31.25 -9.58
CA ARG A 627 5.60 -32.39 -9.01
C ARG A 627 4.73 -33.50 -8.42
N ALA A 628 3.43 -33.26 -8.21
CA ALA A 628 2.49 -34.20 -7.60
C ALA A 628 1.57 -34.88 -8.64
N CYS A 629 1.03 -34.13 -9.61
CA CYS A 629 0.06 -34.64 -10.60
C CYS A 629 0.53 -34.54 -12.06
N CYS A 630 1.78 -34.11 -12.30
CA CYS A 630 2.39 -33.94 -13.62
C CYS A 630 1.70 -32.95 -14.59
N ARG A 631 0.68 -32.20 -14.15
CA ARG A 631 0.03 -31.14 -14.96
C ARG A 631 1.11 -30.15 -15.47
N PRO A 632 1.18 -29.86 -16.78
CA PRO A 632 2.17 -28.94 -17.34
C PRO A 632 1.94 -27.50 -16.88
N ASN A 633 2.90 -26.60 -17.17
CA ASN A 633 2.79 -25.15 -16.98
C ASN A 633 2.29 -24.73 -15.58
N SER A 634 2.78 -25.41 -14.54
CA SER A 634 2.24 -25.38 -13.18
C SER A 634 3.25 -24.84 -12.14
N ALA A 635 4.38 -24.29 -12.58
CA ALA A 635 5.42 -23.71 -11.71
C ALA A 635 5.78 -24.59 -10.50
N GLY A 636 5.98 -25.90 -10.74
CA GLY A 636 6.33 -26.91 -9.74
C GLY A 636 5.17 -27.44 -8.91
N LEU A 637 4.10 -26.67 -8.69
CA LEU A 637 2.86 -27.08 -8.01
C LEU A 637 1.64 -26.33 -8.55
N CYS A 638 0.73 -27.08 -9.20
CA CYS A 638 -0.59 -26.56 -9.55
C CYS A 638 -1.42 -26.29 -8.30
N ASP A 639 -2.46 -25.46 -8.43
CA ASP A 639 -3.24 -25.01 -7.28
C ASP A 639 -3.89 -26.18 -6.52
N PRO A 640 -4.62 -27.14 -7.14
CA PRO A 640 -5.20 -28.29 -6.43
C PRO A 640 -4.21 -29.02 -5.50
N CYS A 641 -3.00 -29.33 -5.98
CA CYS A 641 -1.99 -30.03 -5.19
C CYS A 641 -1.31 -29.14 -4.15
N ARG A 642 -1.30 -27.82 -4.33
CA ARG A 642 -0.84 -26.85 -3.33
C ARG A 642 -1.84 -26.72 -2.19
N GLU A 643 -3.11 -26.56 -2.52
CA GLU A 643 -4.18 -26.46 -1.52
C GLU A 643 -4.28 -27.77 -0.72
N GLN A 644 -4.20 -28.92 -1.39
CA GLN A 644 -4.14 -30.23 -0.73
C GLN A 644 -2.87 -30.39 0.16
N GLN A 645 -1.68 -29.98 -0.32
CA GLN A 645 -0.47 -30.04 0.50
C GLN A 645 -0.59 -29.16 1.76
N ALA A 646 -1.21 -27.99 1.64
CA ALA A 646 -1.47 -27.12 2.79
C ALA A 646 -2.55 -27.69 3.73
N THR A 647 -3.57 -28.39 3.22
CA THR A 647 -4.57 -29.09 4.05
C THR A 647 -3.94 -30.18 4.93
N GLU A 648 -3.05 -31.03 4.39
CA GLU A 648 -2.35 -32.04 5.20
C GLU A 648 -1.39 -31.39 6.23
N GLN A 649 -0.82 -30.22 5.93
CA GLN A 649 -0.03 -29.45 6.91
C GLN A 649 -0.89 -28.91 8.05
N LEU A 650 -2.04 -28.30 7.74
CA LEU A 650 -3.01 -27.83 8.74
C LEU A 650 -3.56 -28.98 9.58
N LEU A 651 -3.77 -30.17 8.99
CA LEU A 651 -4.15 -31.38 9.72
C LEU A 651 -3.07 -31.78 10.72
N ALA A 652 -1.80 -31.86 10.30
CA ALA A 652 -0.69 -32.21 11.17
C ALA A 652 -0.53 -31.20 12.33
N GLU A 653 -0.61 -29.89 12.05
CA GLU A 653 -0.57 -28.84 13.08
C GLU A 653 -1.75 -28.94 14.06
N THR A 654 -2.95 -29.32 13.58
CA THR A 654 -4.13 -29.53 14.44
C THR A 654 -3.95 -30.74 15.35
N VAL A 655 -3.41 -31.85 14.82
CA VAL A 655 -3.12 -33.07 15.59
C VAL A 655 -2.04 -32.80 16.64
N GLU A 656 -0.96 -32.08 16.30
CA GLU A 656 0.06 -31.66 17.26
C GLU A 656 -0.53 -30.83 18.41
N LEU A 657 -1.43 -29.88 18.11
CA LEU A 657 -2.10 -29.06 19.13
C LEU A 657 -3.01 -29.89 20.05
N VAL A 658 -3.80 -30.80 19.50
CA VAL A 658 -4.72 -31.64 20.30
C VAL A 658 -3.93 -32.58 21.21
N VAL A 659 -2.86 -33.21 20.71
CA VAL A 659 -1.96 -34.07 21.48
C VAL A 659 -1.22 -33.26 22.55
N ALA A 660 -0.64 -32.11 22.20
CA ALA A 660 0.05 -31.26 23.17
C ALA A 660 -0.87 -30.77 24.29
N ALA A 661 -2.15 -30.50 24.02
CA ALA A 661 -3.08 -30.04 25.05
C ALA A 661 -3.62 -31.16 25.95
N HIS A 662 -3.94 -32.34 25.41
CA HIS A 662 -4.75 -33.35 26.11
C HIS A 662 -4.09 -34.73 26.32
N ALA A 663 -2.99 -35.06 25.64
CA ALA A 663 -2.28 -36.31 25.92
C ALA A 663 -1.45 -36.20 27.21
N ASP A 664 -1.20 -37.36 27.83
CA ASP A 664 0.04 -37.51 28.59
C ASP A 664 1.19 -37.51 27.58
N LEU A 665 2.18 -36.65 27.79
CA LEU A 665 3.34 -36.55 26.89
C LEU A 665 4.42 -37.57 27.23
N GLU A 666 4.36 -38.25 28.37
CA GLU A 666 5.35 -39.24 28.77
C GLU A 666 4.96 -40.66 28.34
N ASP A 667 3.66 -40.99 28.30
CA ASP A 667 3.17 -42.25 27.71
C ASP A 667 3.09 -42.17 26.18
N PRO A 668 3.89 -42.96 25.42
CA PRO A 668 3.79 -43.02 23.97
C PRO A 668 2.42 -43.51 23.48
N THR A 669 1.71 -44.32 24.27
CA THR A 669 0.42 -44.93 23.93
C THR A 669 -0.70 -43.90 23.91
N SER A 670 -0.76 -43.04 24.93
CA SER A 670 -1.64 -41.88 25.04
C SER A 670 -1.46 -40.93 23.85
N ARG A 671 -0.21 -40.54 23.57
CA ARG A 671 0.13 -39.68 22.40
C ARG A 671 -0.32 -40.32 21.09
N ALA A 672 0.03 -41.58 20.84
CA ALA A 672 -0.29 -42.27 19.60
C ALA A 672 -1.81 -42.44 19.42
N THR A 673 -2.50 -42.89 20.45
CA THR A 673 -3.95 -43.16 20.43
C THR A 673 -4.76 -41.89 20.17
N LEU A 674 -4.40 -40.78 20.83
CA LEU A 674 -5.03 -39.49 20.61
C LEU A 674 -4.69 -38.90 19.22
N ALA A 675 -3.44 -39.04 18.76
CA ALA A 675 -3.04 -38.61 17.43
C ALA A 675 -3.84 -39.34 16.33
N ASP A 676 -3.97 -40.66 16.46
CA ASP A 676 -4.71 -41.53 15.53
C ASP A 676 -6.22 -41.22 15.53
N ALA A 677 -6.82 -41.06 16.71
CA ALA A 677 -8.24 -40.74 16.84
C ALA A 677 -8.55 -39.36 16.22
N THR A 678 -7.73 -38.35 16.53
CA THR A 678 -7.86 -37.00 15.97
C THR A 678 -7.64 -37.01 14.45
N THR A 679 -6.64 -37.74 13.97
CA THR A 679 -6.34 -37.88 12.53
C THR A 679 -7.51 -38.50 11.77
N ARG A 680 -8.14 -39.55 12.31
CA ARG A 680 -9.34 -40.16 11.71
C ARG A 680 -10.51 -39.17 11.67
N GLN A 681 -10.85 -38.56 12.81
CA GLN A 681 -11.95 -37.59 12.91
C GLN A 681 -11.79 -36.43 11.91
N LEU A 682 -10.60 -35.82 11.84
CA LEU A 682 -10.33 -34.69 10.94
C LEU A 682 -10.37 -35.11 9.46
N ARG A 683 -9.88 -36.31 9.10
CA ARG A 683 -9.99 -36.81 7.72
C ARG A 683 -11.43 -37.09 7.33
N ASP A 684 -12.23 -37.69 8.20
CA ASP A 684 -13.65 -37.91 7.95
C ASP A 684 -14.43 -36.58 7.81
N GLU A 685 -14.04 -35.56 8.58
CA GLU A 685 -14.61 -34.21 8.49
C GLU A 685 -14.24 -33.51 7.18
N PHE A 686 -12.95 -33.50 6.82
CA PHE A 686 -12.47 -32.86 5.59
C PHE A 686 -13.00 -33.59 4.34
N ALA A 687 -13.21 -34.91 4.41
CA ALA A 687 -13.87 -35.69 3.36
C ALA A 687 -15.36 -35.33 3.20
N ARG A 688 -16.10 -35.09 4.31
CA ARG A 688 -17.49 -34.58 4.25
C ARG A 688 -17.55 -33.21 3.57
N VAL A 689 -16.66 -32.29 3.94
CA VAL A 689 -16.57 -30.94 3.33
C VAL A 689 -16.18 -31.04 1.86
N GLN A 690 -15.27 -31.93 1.48
CA GLN A 690 -14.90 -32.18 0.09
C GLN A 690 -16.12 -32.65 -0.73
N ALA A 691 -16.83 -33.67 -0.25
CA ALA A 691 -18.01 -34.22 -0.91
C ALA A 691 -19.20 -33.23 -0.95
N GLU A 692 -19.24 -32.23 -0.07
CA GLU A 692 -20.20 -31.12 -0.16
C GLU A 692 -19.80 -30.07 -1.21
N ALA A 693 -18.53 -29.66 -1.25
CA ALA A 693 -18.02 -28.75 -2.27
C ALA A 693 -18.09 -29.35 -3.70
N GLU A 694 -17.92 -30.66 -3.83
CA GLU A 694 -18.12 -31.40 -5.09
C GLU A 694 -19.60 -31.40 -5.52
N ARG A 695 -20.53 -31.68 -4.60
CA ARG A 695 -21.99 -31.59 -4.85
C ARG A 695 -22.46 -30.17 -5.18
N ALA A 696 -21.77 -29.14 -4.70
CA ALA A 696 -22.02 -27.74 -5.04
C ALA A 696 -21.56 -27.35 -6.47
N GLY A 697 -20.89 -28.25 -7.20
CA GLY A 697 -20.59 -28.07 -8.62
C GLY A 697 -19.43 -27.13 -8.96
N LEU A 698 -18.51 -26.87 -8.01
CA LEU A 698 -17.38 -25.93 -8.19
C LEU A 698 -16.00 -26.65 -8.10
N PRO A 699 -15.66 -27.55 -9.05
CA PRO A 699 -14.52 -28.46 -8.95
C PRO A 699 -13.17 -27.75 -8.76
N ASP A 700 -12.93 -26.63 -9.44
CA ASP A 700 -11.68 -25.86 -9.31
C ASP A 700 -11.47 -25.23 -7.92
N THR A 701 -12.50 -25.19 -7.06
CA THR A 701 -12.43 -24.63 -5.70
C THR A 701 -12.47 -25.67 -4.57
N VAL A 702 -12.72 -26.94 -4.87
CA VAL A 702 -12.93 -28.00 -3.85
C VAL A 702 -11.80 -28.07 -2.82
N HIS A 703 -10.55 -28.26 -3.25
CA HIS A 703 -9.40 -28.36 -2.33
C HIS A 703 -9.15 -27.07 -1.55
N LEU A 704 -9.46 -25.91 -2.14
CA LEU A 704 -9.34 -24.61 -1.50
C LEU A 704 -10.41 -24.44 -0.41
N THR A 705 -11.66 -24.86 -0.65
CA THR A 705 -12.71 -24.92 0.38
C THR A 705 -12.31 -25.82 1.54
N VAL A 706 -11.77 -27.01 1.27
CA VAL A 706 -11.29 -27.93 2.33
C VAL A 706 -10.14 -27.33 3.12
N ARG A 707 -9.15 -26.69 2.47
CA ARG A 707 -8.05 -25.99 3.16
C ARG A 707 -8.56 -24.88 4.08
N LEU A 708 -9.58 -24.14 3.65
CA LEU A 708 -10.18 -23.06 4.42
C LEU A 708 -11.01 -23.54 5.59
N HIS A 709 -11.64 -24.71 5.48
CA HIS A 709 -12.23 -25.41 6.62
C HIS A 709 -11.15 -25.83 7.61
N ALA A 710 -10.06 -26.46 7.14
CA ALA A 710 -8.93 -26.86 7.99
C ALA A 710 -8.27 -25.69 8.74
N GLU A 711 -8.20 -24.48 8.15
CA GLU A 711 -7.74 -23.27 8.85
C GLU A 711 -8.68 -22.84 10.00
N LEU A 712 -10.00 -23.06 9.86
CA LEU A 712 -10.97 -22.77 10.93
C LEU A 712 -10.89 -23.82 12.02
N THR A 713 -10.88 -25.11 11.64
CA THR A 713 -10.70 -26.25 12.56
C THR A 713 -9.42 -26.10 13.39
N LEU A 714 -8.30 -25.68 12.78
CA LEU A 714 -7.04 -25.37 13.48
C LEU A 714 -7.19 -24.24 14.51
N ALA A 715 -7.91 -23.17 14.17
CA ALA A 715 -8.14 -22.03 15.06
C ALA A 715 -9.05 -22.41 16.26
N ASP A 716 -10.10 -23.18 16.01
CA ASP A 716 -11.03 -23.65 17.04
C ASP A 716 -10.34 -24.64 17.99
N HIS A 717 -9.56 -25.60 17.46
CA HIS A 717 -8.74 -26.48 18.29
C HIS A 717 -7.64 -25.74 19.07
N ARG A 718 -7.06 -24.66 18.52
CA ARG A 718 -6.10 -23.82 19.27
C ARG A 718 -6.78 -23.08 20.42
N THR A 719 -7.98 -22.55 20.22
CA THR A 719 -8.78 -21.94 21.29
C THR A 719 -9.18 -22.97 22.35
N ALA A 720 -9.59 -24.17 21.93
CA ALA A 720 -9.90 -25.27 22.85
C ALA A 720 -8.67 -25.70 23.67
N ALA A 721 -7.50 -25.86 23.03
CA ALA A 721 -6.23 -26.18 23.68
C ALA A 721 -5.84 -25.15 24.76
N LEU A 722 -5.93 -23.85 24.43
CA LEU A 722 -5.68 -22.78 25.39
C LEU A 722 -6.69 -22.79 26.54
N ASN A 723 -7.97 -23.03 26.27
CA ASN A 723 -9.01 -23.15 27.30
C ASN A 723 -8.84 -24.40 28.18
N THR A 724 -8.24 -25.48 27.70
CA THR A 724 -7.83 -26.63 28.52
C THR A 724 -6.64 -26.26 29.40
N LEU A 725 -5.59 -25.67 28.83
CA LEU A 725 -4.36 -25.30 29.56
C LEU A 725 -4.58 -24.16 30.56
N ALA A 726 -5.56 -23.28 30.34
CA ALA A 726 -5.98 -22.24 31.29
C ALA A 726 -6.66 -22.78 32.56
N ARG A 727 -6.90 -24.10 32.65
CA ARG A 727 -7.52 -24.80 33.79
C ARG A 727 -6.59 -25.86 34.40
N THR A 728 -5.28 -25.76 34.18
CA THR A 728 -4.28 -26.59 34.86
C THR A 728 -3.74 -25.87 36.11
N PRO A 729 -3.29 -26.61 37.15
CA PRO A 729 -2.87 -26.01 38.41
C PRO A 729 -1.72 -25.00 38.28
N GLU A 730 -0.88 -25.11 37.25
CA GLU A 730 0.19 -24.14 36.97
C GLU A 730 -0.37 -22.80 36.48
N ALA A 731 -1.38 -22.82 35.61
CA ALA A 731 -2.06 -21.61 35.14
C ALA A 731 -2.91 -20.96 36.25
N ASP A 732 -3.53 -21.77 37.11
CA ASP A 732 -4.19 -21.28 38.32
C ASP A 732 -3.20 -20.68 39.33
N ALA A 733 -2.05 -21.29 39.56
CA ALA A 733 -1.04 -20.76 40.50
C ALA A 733 -0.51 -19.39 40.05
N GLU A 734 -0.17 -19.22 38.76
CA GLU A 734 0.25 -17.94 38.18
C GLU A 734 -0.87 -16.89 38.23
N ALA A 735 -2.13 -17.28 38.00
CA ALA A 735 -3.28 -16.39 38.15
C ALA A 735 -3.45 -15.88 39.60
N HIS A 736 -3.36 -16.77 40.59
CA HIS A 736 -3.43 -16.38 42.01
C HIS A 736 -2.24 -15.52 42.43
N ALA A 737 -1.03 -15.83 41.95
CA ALA A 737 0.17 -15.03 42.23
C ALA A 737 0.05 -13.60 41.67
N ALA A 738 -0.46 -13.46 40.44
CA ALA A 738 -0.71 -12.17 39.81
C ALA A 738 -1.82 -11.37 40.50
N ALA A 739 -2.95 -12.00 40.84
CA ALA A 739 -4.04 -11.37 41.58
C ALA A 739 -3.58 -10.85 42.95
N GLN A 740 -2.87 -11.68 43.73
CA GLN A 740 -2.29 -11.24 45.01
C GLN A 740 -1.22 -10.14 44.83
N ALA A 741 -0.43 -10.17 43.75
CA ALA A 741 0.55 -9.12 43.46
C ALA A 741 -0.11 -7.79 43.08
N CYS A 742 -1.31 -7.82 42.51
CA CYS A 742 -2.16 -6.66 42.28
C CYS A 742 -2.76 -6.14 43.60
N LEU A 743 -3.38 -7.00 44.42
CA LEU A 743 -3.92 -6.61 45.74
C LEU A 743 -2.86 -6.00 46.66
N ARG A 744 -1.63 -6.55 46.69
CA ARG A 744 -0.50 -5.96 47.44
C ARG A 744 -0.14 -4.52 46.99
N ARG A 745 -0.68 -4.04 45.87
CA ARG A 745 -0.63 -2.64 45.40
C ARG A 745 -1.98 -1.95 45.60
N HIS A 746 -2.46 -1.86 46.84
CA HIS A 746 -3.70 -1.13 47.16
C HIS A 746 -3.61 0.39 46.87
N HIS A 747 -2.43 1.02 47.00
CA HIS A 747 -2.24 2.47 46.92
C HIS A 747 -2.69 3.18 45.62
N PRO A 748 -2.66 2.59 44.40
CA PRO A 748 -3.29 3.18 43.20
C PRO A 748 -4.82 3.11 43.14
N HIS A 749 -5.51 2.39 44.02
CA HIS A 749 -6.96 2.16 43.93
C HIS A 749 -7.72 2.91 45.04
N THR A 750 -8.63 3.80 44.64
CA THR A 750 -9.44 4.64 45.56
C THR A 750 -10.58 3.88 46.25
N ASP A 751 -10.86 2.66 45.80
CA ASP A 751 -12.04 1.87 46.14
C ASP A 751 -11.66 0.37 46.22
N PRO A 752 -12.01 -0.35 47.30
CA PRO A 752 -11.80 -1.80 47.42
C PRO A 752 -12.38 -2.63 46.27
N ASP A 753 -13.56 -2.28 45.74
CA ASP A 753 -14.19 -3.04 44.66
C ASP A 753 -13.40 -2.88 43.35
N ALA A 754 -12.88 -1.67 43.09
CA ALA A 754 -11.98 -1.42 41.97
C ALA A 754 -10.62 -2.15 42.11
N ALA A 755 -10.11 -2.31 43.33
CA ALA A 755 -8.89 -3.08 43.59
C ALA A 755 -9.11 -4.60 43.40
N GLN A 756 -10.26 -5.12 43.85
CA GLN A 756 -10.66 -6.51 43.65
C GLN A 756 -10.83 -6.83 42.16
N HIS A 757 -11.56 -5.99 41.42
CA HIS A 757 -11.76 -6.20 39.99
C HIS A 757 -10.44 -6.13 39.21
N ALA A 758 -9.55 -5.18 39.54
CA ALA A 758 -8.22 -5.11 38.93
C ALA A 758 -7.36 -6.35 39.22
N ALA A 759 -7.53 -7.00 40.38
CA ALA A 759 -6.83 -8.22 40.74
C ALA A 759 -7.36 -9.46 39.98
N GLU A 760 -8.68 -9.60 39.84
CA GLU A 760 -9.32 -10.62 39.00
C GLU A 760 -8.83 -10.50 37.53
N ASP A 761 -8.91 -9.29 37.00
CA ASP A 761 -8.54 -8.92 35.64
C ASP A 761 -7.01 -9.10 35.39
N ALA A 762 -6.17 -8.90 36.40
CA ALA A 762 -4.76 -9.27 36.38
C ALA A 762 -4.52 -10.79 36.42
N GLY A 763 -5.31 -11.51 37.23
CA GLY A 763 -5.29 -12.97 37.33
C GLY A 763 -5.66 -13.67 36.02
N ASP A 764 -6.74 -13.25 35.36
CA ASP A 764 -7.17 -13.82 34.08
C ASP A 764 -6.19 -13.52 32.94
N ARG A 765 -5.60 -12.32 32.90
CA ARG A 765 -4.48 -12.04 31.98
C ARG A 765 -3.28 -12.94 32.23
N ALA A 766 -2.98 -13.26 33.49
CA ALA A 766 -1.87 -14.14 33.85
C ALA A 766 -2.16 -15.61 33.49
N ARG A 767 -3.38 -16.10 33.80
CA ARG A 767 -3.92 -17.40 33.37
C ARG A 767 -3.78 -17.62 31.86
N GLN A 768 -4.14 -16.61 31.06
CA GLN A 768 -4.05 -16.67 29.60
C GLN A 768 -2.59 -16.74 29.11
N ARG A 769 -1.68 -15.91 29.66
CA ARG A 769 -0.25 -16.00 29.33
C ARG A 769 0.34 -17.35 29.71
N ALA A 770 0.03 -17.86 30.91
CA ALA A 770 0.47 -19.18 31.36
C ALA A 770 0.00 -20.29 30.41
N ALA A 771 -1.28 -20.30 30.01
CA ALA A 771 -1.81 -21.25 29.04
C ALA A 771 -1.10 -21.20 27.68
N HIS A 772 -0.75 -20.01 27.19
CA HIS A 772 0.06 -19.81 25.99
C HIS A 772 1.47 -20.40 26.14
N THR A 773 2.17 -20.05 27.23
CA THR A 773 3.53 -20.56 27.50
C THR A 773 3.56 -22.08 27.67
N LEU A 774 2.58 -22.65 28.39
CA LEU A 774 2.43 -24.10 28.54
C LEU A 774 2.18 -24.79 27.20
N LEU A 775 1.39 -24.20 26.30
CA LEU A 775 1.15 -24.75 24.96
C LEU A 775 2.43 -24.79 24.13
N GLU A 776 3.23 -23.72 24.15
CA GLU A 776 4.50 -23.66 23.41
C GLU A 776 5.56 -24.62 23.98
N GLN A 777 5.63 -24.75 25.31
CA GLN A 777 6.47 -25.75 25.98
C GLN A 777 6.05 -27.19 25.62
N LYS A 778 4.75 -27.51 25.70
CA LYS A 778 4.23 -28.84 25.38
C LYS A 778 4.38 -29.20 23.89
N LEU A 779 4.15 -28.25 22.96
CA LEU A 779 4.45 -28.44 21.53
C LEU A 779 5.95 -28.69 21.29
N THR A 780 6.83 -27.97 21.98
CA THR A 780 8.28 -28.15 21.86
C THR A 780 8.72 -29.52 22.39
N ARG A 781 8.19 -29.95 23.55
CA ARG A 781 8.41 -31.29 24.13
C ARG A 781 7.89 -32.39 23.20
N LEU A 782 6.65 -32.27 22.70
CA LEU A 782 6.06 -33.21 21.76
C LEU A 782 6.92 -33.36 20.50
N ARG A 783 7.31 -32.24 19.88
CA ARG A 783 8.15 -32.26 18.66
C ARG A 783 9.47 -32.98 18.89
N ALA A 784 10.17 -32.68 19.99
CA ALA A 784 11.42 -33.37 20.37
C ALA A 784 11.22 -34.88 20.59
N LEU A 785 10.08 -35.30 21.15
CA LEU A 785 9.73 -36.72 21.35
C LEU A 785 9.23 -37.42 20.08
N THR A 786 8.80 -36.67 19.06
CA THR A 786 8.40 -37.19 17.73
C THR A 786 9.51 -37.15 16.69
N THR A 787 10.58 -36.37 16.89
CA THR A 787 11.76 -36.38 16.00
C THR A 787 12.49 -37.71 16.10
N THR A 788 12.15 -38.64 15.21
CA THR A 788 12.96 -39.81 14.90
C THR A 788 14.39 -39.36 14.56
N PRO A 789 15.45 -40.02 15.05
CA PRO A 789 16.80 -39.77 14.52
C PRO A 789 16.80 -39.94 12.99
N PRO A 790 17.65 -39.20 12.26
CA PRO A 790 17.70 -39.31 10.81
C PRO A 790 18.02 -40.76 10.41
N PRO A 791 17.32 -41.33 9.41
CA PRO A 791 17.59 -42.68 8.94
C PRO A 791 19.04 -42.80 8.49
N THR A 792 19.65 -43.96 8.73
CA THR A 792 21.00 -44.25 8.27
C THR A 792 21.09 -44.16 6.74
N ALA A 793 22.31 -44.00 6.22
CA ALA A 793 22.52 -43.84 4.78
C ALA A 793 21.97 -45.03 3.96
N GLU A 794 21.96 -46.25 4.52
CA GLU A 794 21.35 -47.44 3.92
C GLU A 794 19.82 -47.38 3.93
N GLU A 795 19.20 -47.02 5.05
CA GLU A 795 17.74 -46.89 5.16
C GLU A 795 17.20 -45.80 4.21
N ALA A 796 17.91 -44.66 4.12
CA ALA A 796 17.58 -43.58 3.19
C ALA A 796 17.72 -44.01 1.72
N ALA A 797 18.76 -44.79 1.37
CA ALA A 797 18.93 -45.34 0.03
C ALA A 797 17.85 -46.38 -0.31
N SER A 798 17.52 -47.25 0.64
CA SER A 798 16.46 -48.26 0.52
C SER A 798 15.08 -47.60 0.32
N ALA A 799 14.73 -46.60 1.14
CA ALA A 799 13.49 -45.85 1.00
C ALA A 799 13.36 -45.18 -0.39
N GLY A 800 14.45 -44.59 -0.90
CA GLY A 800 14.49 -44.02 -2.25
C GLY A 800 14.27 -45.08 -3.35
N TYR A 801 14.90 -46.25 -3.23
CA TYR A 801 14.69 -47.38 -4.14
C TYR A 801 13.24 -47.89 -4.10
N HIS A 802 12.65 -48.01 -2.91
CA HIS A 802 11.26 -48.43 -2.74
C HIS A 802 10.26 -47.41 -3.32
N GLN A 803 10.47 -46.10 -3.13
CA GLN A 803 9.64 -45.06 -3.77
C GLN A 803 9.75 -45.09 -5.30
N ALA A 804 10.96 -45.19 -5.86
CA ALA A 804 11.16 -45.31 -7.31
C ALA A 804 10.45 -46.55 -7.90
N ARG A 805 10.56 -47.69 -7.20
CA ARG A 805 9.90 -48.96 -7.57
C ARG A 805 8.37 -48.88 -7.46
N ALA A 806 7.83 -48.14 -6.51
CA ALA A 806 6.39 -47.88 -6.38
C ALA A 806 5.88 -46.97 -7.50
N ALA A 807 6.59 -45.87 -7.81
CA ALA A 807 6.25 -44.97 -8.92
C ALA A 807 6.28 -45.70 -10.28
N TYR A 808 7.28 -46.56 -10.51
CA TYR A 808 7.37 -47.39 -11.71
C TYR A 808 6.18 -48.37 -11.84
N ARG A 809 5.77 -49.03 -10.74
CA ARG A 809 4.58 -49.90 -10.72
C ARG A 809 3.29 -49.13 -11.00
N ALA A 810 3.12 -47.93 -10.44
CA ALA A 810 1.97 -47.08 -10.71
C ALA A 810 1.90 -46.61 -12.17
N ALA A 811 3.05 -46.28 -12.79
CA ALA A 811 3.13 -45.95 -14.21
C ALA A 811 2.79 -47.16 -15.11
N ALA A 812 3.31 -48.35 -14.78
CA ALA A 812 3.02 -49.58 -15.53
C ALA A 812 1.52 -49.96 -15.48
N ALA A 813 0.87 -49.83 -14.32
CA ALA A 813 -0.56 -50.09 -14.18
C ALA A 813 -1.42 -49.15 -15.05
N ARG A 814 -1.07 -47.85 -15.09
CA ARG A 814 -1.75 -46.85 -15.94
C ARG A 814 -1.60 -47.16 -17.44
N LEU A 815 -0.44 -47.66 -17.87
CA LEU A 815 -0.23 -48.11 -19.26
C LEU A 815 -1.04 -49.37 -19.63
N GLN A 816 -1.31 -50.25 -18.66
CA GLN A 816 -2.15 -51.43 -18.87
C GLN A 816 -3.65 -51.07 -18.94
N GLN A 817 -4.09 -50.08 -18.16
CA GLN A 817 -5.47 -49.57 -18.11
C GLN A 817 -5.83 -48.61 -19.26
N ALA A 818 -4.88 -48.19 -20.09
CA ALA A 818 -5.14 -47.32 -21.23
C ALA A 818 -5.97 -48.04 -22.32
N PRO A 819 -7.03 -47.41 -22.89
CA PRO A 819 -7.89 -48.02 -23.90
C PRO A 819 -7.12 -48.35 -25.18
N ALA A 820 -7.53 -49.43 -25.86
CA ALA A 820 -6.73 -50.09 -26.89
C ALA A 820 -6.27 -49.17 -28.04
N ASP A 821 -7.11 -48.22 -28.45
CA ASP A 821 -6.84 -47.30 -29.57
C ASP A 821 -5.70 -46.30 -29.29
N SER A 822 -5.29 -46.16 -28.02
CA SER A 822 -4.15 -45.32 -27.62
C SER A 822 -2.79 -46.03 -27.69
N ARG A 823 -2.75 -47.34 -28.01
CA ARG A 823 -1.50 -48.11 -28.08
C ARG A 823 -0.81 -47.88 -29.44
N PRO A 824 0.46 -47.43 -29.47
CA PRO A 824 1.14 -47.15 -30.72
C PRO A 824 1.36 -48.43 -31.54
N ARG A 825 0.73 -48.50 -32.73
CA ARG A 825 0.97 -49.55 -33.74
C ARG A 825 2.39 -49.42 -34.32
N THR A 826 3.37 -50.05 -33.67
CA THR A 826 4.70 -50.25 -34.26
C THR A 826 4.57 -51.13 -35.52
N GLN A 827 4.96 -50.59 -36.67
CA GLN A 827 4.71 -51.23 -37.97
C GLN A 827 5.53 -52.52 -38.15
N GLN A 828 4.80 -53.63 -38.27
CA GLN A 828 5.37 -54.94 -38.59
C GLN A 828 5.61 -55.06 -40.10
N ARG A 829 6.78 -54.64 -40.61
CA ARG A 829 7.06 -54.78 -42.07
C ARG A 829 8.53 -55.04 -42.46
N ARG A 830 8.89 -56.34 -42.44
CA ARG A 830 10.02 -56.98 -43.18
C ARG A 830 11.43 -56.59 -42.68
N SER A 831 12.48 -57.42 -42.81
CA SER A 831 12.63 -58.74 -43.48
C SER A 831 13.60 -59.67 -42.72
N ARG A 832 13.38 -60.99 -42.81
CA ARG A 832 14.48 -61.98 -42.70
C ARG A 832 15.19 -62.04 -44.07
N PRO A 833 16.52 -62.13 -44.11
CA PRO A 833 17.25 -63.41 -44.14
C PRO A 833 18.31 -63.45 -43.03
N ALA A 834 19.08 -64.49 -42.73
CA ALA A 834 19.08 -65.94 -42.88
C ALA A 834 20.23 -66.40 -41.93
N ARG A 835 20.57 -67.70 -41.85
CA ARG A 835 21.61 -68.18 -40.91
C ARG A 835 23.01 -68.01 -41.48
N SER A 836 23.94 -67.49 -40.67
CA SER A 836 25.35 -67.90 -40.69
C SER A 836 25.81 -68.18 -39.25
N ARG A 837 26.78 -69.09 -39.10
CA ARG A 837 27.47 -69.40 -37.82
C ARG A 837 28.91 -68.88 -37.97
N GLY A 838 29.50 -68.21 -36.98
CA GLY A 838 30.89 -67.74 -37.16
C GLY A 838 31.56 -66.93 -36.03
N ALA A 839 31.93 -67.62 -34.93
CA ALA A 839 33.13 -67.34 -34.11
C ALA A 839 33.32 -65.94 -33.43
N TRP A 840 34.44 -65.81 -32.70
CA TRP A 840 34.99 -64.60 -32.03
C TRP A 840 34.08 -63.95 -30.96
N ARG A 841 34.30 -64.08 -29.63
CA ARG A 841 35.49 -64.35 -28.78
C ARG A 841 36.48 -63.17 -28.69
N GLN A 842 36.74 -62.77 -27.44
CA GLN A 842 37.78 -61.85 -26.90
C GLN A 842 37.35 -60.43 -26.46
N SER A 843 37.62 -60.17 -25.18
CA SER A 843 38.27 -58.98 -24.61
C SER A 843 37.73 -57.56 -24.88
N LEU A 844 37.37 -56.87 -23.80
CA LEU A 844 38.30 -55.89 -23.21
C LEU A 844 37.93 -55.51 -21.76
N VAL A 845 38.72 -56.00 -20.80
CA VAL A 845 38.88 -55.34 -19.49
C VAL A 845 40.00 -54.31 -19.66
N ARG A 846 39.77 -53.06 -19.26
CA ARG A 846 40.87 -52.16 -18.88
C ARG A 846 40.40 -51.01 -17.99
N GLU A 847 41.12 -50.83 -16.89
CA GLU A 847 40.94 -49.70 -15.97
C GLU A 847 41.42 -48.40 -16.60
N ARG A 848 41.01 -47.26 -16.04
CA ARG A 848 41.88 -46.09 -15.89
C ARG A 848 41.54 -45.32 -14.61
N ARG A 849 42.57 -44.97 -13.85
CA ARG A 849 42.47 -44.28 -12.56
C ARG A 849 42.22 -42.79 -12.76
N VAL A 850 41.57 -42.16 -11.77
CA VAL A 850 41.65 -40.71 -11.54
C VAL A 850 42.89 -40.45 -10.67
N PRO A 851 43.74 -39.46 -10.98
CA PRO A 851 44.85 -39.10 -10.11
C PRO A 851 44.41 -38.16 -8.97
N GLU A 852 44.90 -38.43 -7.77
CA GLU A 852 44.96 -37.45 -6.69
C GLU A 852 46.17 -36.53 -6.91
N LEU A 853 46.06 -35.26 -6.53
CA LEU A 853 47.19 -34.39 -6.21
C LEU A 853 46.78 -33.44 -5.09
N THR A 854 47.64 -33.30 -4.09
CA THR A 854 47.35 -32.65 -2.81
C THR A 854 48.18 -31.38 -2.59
N ALA A 855 47.66 -30.52 -1.72
CA ALA A 855 48.36 -29.52 -0.92
C ALA A 855 49.17 -28.39 -1.62
N ALA A 856 48.65 -27.17 -1.48
CA ALA A 856 49.38 -26.02 -0.95
C ALA A 856 48.42 -25.22 -0.06
#